data_AF-A0AAP9GIT2-F1
#
_entry.id   AF-A0AAP9GIT2-F1
#
_cell.length_a   1.000
_cell.length_b   1.000
_cell.length_c   1.000
_cell.angle_alpha   90.00
_cell.angle_beta   90.00
_cell.angle_gamma   90.00
#
_symmetry.space_group_name_H-M   'P 1'
#
loop_
_entity.id
_entity.type
_entity.pdbx_description
1 polymer ?
#
loop_
_entity_poly.entity_id
_entity_poly.type
_entity_poly.pdbx_seq_one_letter_code
_entity_poly.pdbx_strand_id
1 'polypeptide(L)'
;MRKNTLAIMPSVLALAIGMGLPAAHAGVITDATIVGSESQWWNTYKVILTNDGSKPVELRDAKVTFDSNLSMSTPSWSATGISYPGMKFTSDAQGNVFKNTLALAFDSGSWVKSQLPAGERIELTLGVSGVLDLTLLQNTIRLIADDEGEVGEPEISLQLASPVNGAEFEEGQAVAMLANVTATNTSVKAVTFFVDNKQVARVTQAPFQASWTSVGAGAHTIKAVVEDTSGLTQQQAVSISVKEKSVEPPVEPEVHELTFVAPTQGQTLMVGQATTIKARLDGELISKLEFWANDRKLGQRNIAAGQTTYSQSWTPNEVGNATLKVVVLDQNNQMVEQRSIAVAIEAAPSFVKPEVSFSSPSNGSKFEKGEAVSISVRATDADDDLSRVIVKANNKQICDFNAATTNQFSCNWTASEVGAVKLEAIATDAENLTATARVNITVEKVETPTPPPTGGLCADFNVYPDWTRGDHATGGDIMVHKNIAYSAVYWTQSVPGSDSSWSLHLNCDGTEPGTAPALSLRNPMDPVRLEVAGWPNTFVVASPSTQAPSTLTIAASSSDALTDLEQLTRSFVSAIEQAENAGTASIMIQSDVLDLATQDKGASFGTVAVKQALTNAIDITGSRIDIDTINALSDDVKGWAHAYNLIFTTLAPQATFGWSLSIGEFAYDTHSGRQSVWDEASVFTADLLDSFELYKADAANKADFVAFTKSNATAALTSEQWHHALEYVKQVTDYVEAPAMLANMPTEQTANYFMGNTQTDQQIRKAAYSNVFALMFDQDSQALTSKIELYQTAKVPLYYIGEELEKGSLTRIEALNQELANAESVMDNEAFLYETPQSQWVPSTVYKWNDFLDGLNAMHNIGVAGNKFWLMNDEVDDATNIKYAKVAIAAFLAQSMQETIRYNACDENNWSEVKYGAPADYPMTASCGQLGQKYADYGVNPVSGLDHAYSCPRDDKMEVSALTHAKWYGAPAPVFAAPDAVLEERGLLVNGAAGRWTNNGHCNDVPESVDTSKQVWERDECKTYGGQKAGKFIWDGSSQESVEGCGWWGRGVIQTTGRQNFGTLNHYLGRSHVDPSTIGKTIDGVTVEAPPANPLYAELDFCSNPGLICSSEENKEIKWIAGLFYWVTSVQAYNDEGGQYADWNYHNELKKYVDSGLQGSQFIDDVSGIVNRGCPDLTCSTGDVHNVKERRENFKLVLQKLGLDPR
;
A
#
# COMPACT_ATOMS: atom_id res chain seq x y z
N MET A 1 34.79 39.95 -48.23
CA MET A 1 34.08 39.60 -49.49
C MET A 1 34.57 38.24 -49.98
N ARG A 2 33.62 37.34 -50.29
CA ARG A 2 33.70 36.09 -51.07
C ARG A 2 34.75 35.01 -50.71
N LYS A 3 34.15 33.81 -50.48
CA LYS A 3 34.57 32.45 -50.84
C LYS A 3 35.88 31.96 -50.24
N ASN A 4 35.80 30.91 -49.42
CA ASN A 4 36.38 29.62 -49.82
C ASN A 4 36.01 28.45 -48.89
N THR A 5 35.45 27.43 -49.55
CA THR A 5 35.79 26.01 -49.46
C THR A 5 35.63 25.29 -48.11
N LEU A 6 34.45 24.68 -47.95
CA LEU A 6 34.26 23.44 -47.19
C LEU A 6 35.16 22.35 -47.78
N ALA A 7 35.99 21.74 -46.93
CA ALA A 7 36.63 20.44 -47.17
C ALA A 7 36.19 19.51 -46.02
N ILE A 8 35.40 18.51 -46.40
CA ILE A 8 34.74 17.50 -45.59
C ILE A 8 35.69 16.31 -45.41
N MET A 9 35.81 15.77 -44.18
CA MET A 9 36.18 14.39 -43.84
C MET A 9 35.68 14.08 -42.40
N PRO A 10 35.32 12.81 -42.09
CA PRO A 10 33.91 12.42 -42.04
C PRO A 10 33.35 12.27 -40.63
N SER A 11 32.10 12.68 -40.47
CA SER A 11 31.16 12.10 -39.53
C SER A 11 30.81 10.66 -39.95
N VAL A 12 30.81 9.73 -38.99
CA VAL A 12 29.97 8.53 -39.07
C VAL A 12 28.85 8.72 -38.06
N LEU A 13 27.85 9.45 -38.51
CA LEU A 13 26.46 9.25 -38.12
C LEU A 13 26.01 7.94 -38.80
N ALA A 14 25.36 7.06 -38.04
CA ALA A 14 24.48 5.96 -38.49
C ALA A 14 24.90 5.17 -39.75
N LEU A 15 25.32 3.91 -39.56
CA LEU A 15 24.83 2.84 -40.43
C LEU A 15 23.55 2.30 -39.80
N ALA A 16 22.42 2.91 -40.16
CA ALA A 16 21.20 2.15 -40.32
C ALA A 16 21.42 1.20 -41.51
N ILE A 17 21.66 -0.08 -41.22
CA ILE A 17 21.19 -1.21 -42.02
C ILE A 17 20.47 -2.05 -40.95
N GLY A 18 19.17 -1.90 -40.80
CA GLY A 18 18.27 -2.57 -41.72
C GLY A 18 18.30 -4.06 -41.42
N MET A 19 17.77 -4.46 -40.27
CA MET A 19 16.93 -5.64 -40.26
C MET A 19 15.54 -5.10 -39.99
N GLY A 20 14.62 -5.29 -40.95
CA GLY A 20 13.22 -5.14 -40.61
C GLY A 20 12.92 -6.02 -39.38
N LEU A 21 11.69 -5.95 -38.88
CA LEU A 21 11.03 -7.20 -38.49
C LEU A 21 11.48 -8.25 -39.51
N PRO A 22 11.98 -9.45 -39.13
CA PRO A 22 12.13 -10.50 -40.13
C PRO A 22 10.83 -10.44 -40.90
N ALA A 23 10.92 -10.16 -42.22
CA ALA A 23 9.72 -9.93 -43.02
C ALA A 23 8.74 -10.99 -42.57
N ALA A 24 7.55 -10.62 -42.09
CA ALA A 24 6.68 -11.59 -41.45
C ALA A 24 6.55 -12.79 -42.38
N HIS A 25 7.32 -13.82 -42.09
CA HIS A 25 7.30 -15.06 -42.81
C HIS A 25 6.31 -15.86 -41.99
N ALA A 26 5.38 -16.47 -42.70
CA ALA A 26 4.53 -17.50 -42.18
C ALA A 26 5.38 -18.53 -41.43
N GLY A 27 5.55 -18.38 -40.12
CA GLY A 27 6.09 -19.43 -39.29
C GLY A 27 4.95 -20.40 -39.01
N VAL A 28 5.27 -21.68 -39.00
CA VAL A 28 4.31 -22.70 -38.60
C VAL A 28 4.84 -23.38 -37.36
N ILE A 29 4.27 -23.08 -36.19
CA ILE A 29 4.57 -23.80 -34.96
C ILE A 29 3.88 -25.16 -35.04
N THR A 30 4.64 -26.20 -34.72
CA THR A 30 4.19 -27.58 -34.79
C THR A 30 4.05 -28.13 -33.37
N ASP A 31 2.83 -28.56 -33.03
CA ASP A 31 2.57 -29.27 -31.76
C ASP A 31 2.04 -30.67 -32.08
N ALA A 32 2.54 -31.68 -31.37
CA ALA A 32 2.17 -33.06 -31.58
C ALA A 32 1.75 -33.67 -30.24
N THR A 33 0.48 -34.06 -30.16
CA THR A 33 -0.12 -34.60 -28.93
C THR A 33 -0.75 -35.97 -29.18
N ILE A 34 -0.78 -36.80 -28.14
CA ILE A 34 -1.45 -38.11 -28.17
C ILE A 34 -2.94 -37.87 -27.94
N VAL A 35 -3.80 -38.33 -28.86
CA VAL A 35 -5.25 -38.05 -28.80
C VAL A 35 -6.10 -39.30 -28.52
N GLY A 36 -5.51 -40.50 -28.58
CA GLY A 36 -6.14 -41.73 -28.08
C GLY A 36 -5.29 -42.98 -28.36
N SER A 37 -5.20 -43.89 -27.39
CA SER A 37 -4.57 -45.21 -27.58
C SER A 37 -5.62 -46.23 -28.03
N GLU A 38 -5.52 -46.74 -29.26
CA GLU A 38 -6.44 -47.77 -29.76
C GLU A 38 -5.91 -49.20 -29.58
N SER A 39 -4.62 -49.39 -29.28
CA SER A 39 -4.03 -50.57 -28.63
C SER A 39 -2.51 -50.42 -28.59
N GLN A 40 -1.81 -51.37 -27.97
CA GLN A 40 -0.34 -51.51 -28.08
C GLN A 40 0.17 -51.78 -29.52
N TRP A 41 -0.73 -52.02 -30.49
CA TRP A 41 -0.37 -52.30 -31.89
C TRP A 41 -0.74 -51.17 -32.86
N TRP A 42 -1.70 -50.31 -32.52
CA TRP A 42 -2.17 -49.20 -33.37
C TRP A 42 -2.40 -47.96 -32.53
N ASN A 43 -1.70 -46.88 -32.86
CA ASN A 43 -1.82 -45.60 -32.18
C ASN A 43 -2.12 -44.49 -33.17
N THR A 44 -2.88 -43.51 -32.69
CA THR A 44 -3.29 -42.35 -33.46
C THR A 44 -2.72 -41.10 -32.82
N TYR A 45 -1.99 -40.30 -33.60
CA TYR A 45 -1.34 -39.08 -33.15
C TYR A 45 -1.94 -37.89 -33.88
N LYS A 46 -2.11 -36.77 -33.17
CA LYS A 46 -2.56 -35.52 -33.76
C LYS A 46 -1.38 -34.57 -33.86
N VAL A 47 -1.21 -34.02 -35.04
CA VAL A 47 -0.21 -33.00 -35.34
C VAL A 47 -0.94 -31.74 -35.75
N ILE A 48 -0.66 -30.65 -35.06
CA ILE A 48 -1.23 -29.34 -35.32
C ILE A 48 -0.13 -28.43 -35.87
N LEU A 49 -0.41 -27.85 -37.03
CA LEU A 49 0.43 -26.88 -37.72
C LEU A 49 -0.27 -25.52 -37.64
N THR A 50 0.25 -24.57 -36.86
CA THR A 50 -0.38 -23.26 -36.63
C THR A 50 0.45 -22.16 -37.28
N ASN A 51 -0.17 -21.29 -38.10
CA ASN A 51 0.53 -20.12 -38.64
C ASN A 51 0.72 -19.06 -37.54
N ASP A 52 1.93 -18.91 -37.00
CA ASP A 52 2.28 -17.92 -35.97
C ASP A 52 2.77 -16.59 -36.58
N GLY A 53 2.94 -16.55 -37.90
CA GLY A 53 3.30 -15.35 -38.65
C GLY A 53 2.11 -14.40 -38.85
N SER A 54 2.38 -13.11 -39.08
CA SER A 54 1.34 -12.10 -39.29
C SER A 54 0.78 -12.05 -40.72
N LYS A 55 1.18 -12.97 -41.61
CA LYS A 55 0.70 -13.07 -43.01
C LYS A 55 0.10 -14.45 -43.30
N PRO A 56 -0.91 -14.54 -44.19
CA PRO A 56 -1.45 -15.83 -44.63
C PRO A 56 -0.40 -16.67 -45.40
N VAL A 57 -0.44 -17.99 -45.24
CA VAL A 57 0.44 -18.96 -45.96
C VAL A 57 -0.32 -19.54 -47.15
N GLU A 58 0.23 -19.48 -48.36
CA GLU A 58 -0.38 -20.15 -49.53
C GLU A 58 -0.09 -21.66 -49.48
N LEU A 59 -1.12 -22.49 -49.59
CA LEU A 59 -0.98 -23.96 -49.49
C LEU A 59 -1.10 -24.67 -50.85
N ARG A 60 -1.29 -23.95 -51.95
CA ARG A 60 -1.19 -24.53 -53.29
C ARG A 60 0.19 -25.15 -53.48
N ASP A 61 0.20 -26.42 -53.89
CA ASP A 61 1.39 -27.24 -54.12
C ASP A 61 2.31 -27.44 -52.89
N ALA A 62 1.83 -27.06 -51.69
CA ALA A 62 2.57 -27.20 -50.45
C ALA A 62 2.79 -28.67 -50.05
N LYS A 63 3.83 -28.94 -49.27
CA LYS A 63 4.22 -30.28 -48.79
C LYS A 63 4.47 -30.26 -47.29
N VAL A 64 3.90 -31.18 -46.54
CA VAL A 64 4.29 -31.44 -45.15
C VAL A 64 5.29 -32.59 -45.12
N THR A 65 6.50 -32.35 -44.62
CA THR A 65 7.56 -33.37 -44.52
C THR A 65 7.94 -33.62 -43.08
N PHE A 66 8.22 -34.87 -42.71
CA PHE A 66 8.70 -35.23 -41.38
C PHE A 66 9.32 -36.63 -41.36
N ASP A 67 10.16 -36.92 -40.38
CA ASP A 67 10.76 -38.23 -40.18
C ASP A 67 10.03 -39.01 -39.07
N SER A 68 10.05 -40.33 -39.18
CA SER A 68 9.47 -41.24 -38.19
C SER A 68 10.29 -42.50 -38.01
N ASN A 69 10.21 -43.12 -36.83
CA ASN A 69 10.78 -44.44 -36.58
C ASN A 69 9.96 -45.60 -37.20
N LEU A 70 8.77 -45.30 -37.71
CA LEU A 70 7.81 -46.28 -38.25
C LEU A 70 7.26 -45.80 -39.60
N SER A 71 7.00 -46.74 -40.51
CA SER A 71 6.23 -46.46 -41.71
C SER A 71 4.76 -46.15 -41.36
N MET A 72 4.10 -45.33 -42.16
CA MET A 72 2.69 -44.96 -41.95
C MET A 72 1.90 -44.81 -43.24
N SER A 73 0.57 -44.81 -43.10
CA SER A 73 -0.36 -44.50 -44.18
C SER A 73 -0.60 -42.99 -44.32
N THR A 74 -1.22 -42.58 -45.43
CA THR A 74 -1.63 -41.19 -45.67
C THR A 74 -2.38 -40.61 -44.46
N PRO A 75 -1.92 -39.46 -43.90
CA PRO A 75 -2.61 -38.76 -42.83
C PRO A 75 -4.01 -38.30 -43.24
N SER A 76 -4.94 -38.17 -42.29
CA SER A 76 -6.18 -37.43 -42.52
C SER A 76 -6.00 -35.94 -42.21
N TRP A 77 -6.68 -35.10 -42.97
CA TRP A 77 -6.63 -33.64 -42.89
C TRP A 77 -7.89 -33.04 -42.29
N SER A 78 -7.75 -32.02 -41.44
CA SER A 78 -8.82 -31.09 -41.10
C SER A 78 -8.26 -29.68 -40.88
N ALA A 79 -9.04 -28.65 -41.24
CA ALA A 79 -8.70 -27.24 -41.03
C ALA A 79 -9.98 -26.41 -41.01
N THR A 80 -9.98 -25.30 -40.26
CA THR A 80 -11.10 -24.34 -40.26
C THR A 80 -10.86 -23.29 -41.33
N GLY A 81 -11.85 -23.04 -42.19
CA GLY A 81 -11.78 -21.96 -43.18
C GLY A 81 -10.94 -22.24 -44.44
N ILE A 82 -10.30 -23.41 -44.55
CA ILE A 82 -9.51 -23.85 -45.71
C ILE A 82 -10.24 -24.97 -46.46
N SER A 83 -10.19 -24.96 -47.79
CA SER A 83 -10.78 -26.02 -48.62
C SER A 83 -10.05 -27.35 -48.43
N TYR A 84 -10.72 -28.48 -48.66
CA TYR A 84 -10.06 -29.79 -48.54
C TYR A 84 -9.10 -30.01 -49.73
N PRO A 85 -7.80 -30.29 -49.49
CA PRO A 85 -6.84 -30.50 -50.57
C PRO A 85 -6.90 -31.92 -51.14
N GLY A 86 -6.53 -32.08 -52.41
CA GLY A 86 -6.02 -33.35 -52.91
C GLY A 86 -4.71 -33.68 -52.21
N MET A 87 -4.58 -34.89 -51.66
CA MET A 87 -3.41 -35.28 -50.87
C MET A 87 -2.68 -36.47 -51.47
N LYS A 88 -1.35 -36.38 -51.57
CA LYS A 88 -0.48 -37.48 -51.99
C LYS A 88 0.63 -37.67 -50.96
N PHE A 89 0.67 -38.86 -50.35
CA PHE A 89 1.62 -39.18 -49.28
C PHE A 89 2.63 -40.26 -49.68
N THR A 90 3.89 -40.08 -49.29
CA THR A 90 4.95 -41.10 -49.37
C THR A 90 5.62 -41.27 -48.01
N SER A 91 6.09 -42.48 -47.72
CA SER A 91 6.79 -42.86 -46.49
C SER A 91 7.93 -43.81 -46.88
N ASP A 92 9.12 -43.25 -47.08
CA ASP A 92 10.25 -43.94 -47.72
C ASP A 92 11.30 -44.35 -46.67
N ALA A 93 11.66 -45.63 -46.63
CA ALA A 93 12.62 -46.15 -45.67
C ALA A 93 14.06 -45.69 -45.97
N GLN A 94 14.73 -45.10 -44.99
CA GLN A 94 16.15 -44.73 -45.02
C GLN A 94 16.87 -45.22 -43.75
N GLY A 95 17.37 -46.44 -43.79
CA GLY A 95 17.98 -47.08 -42.63
C GLY A 95 16.93 -47.37 -41.56
N ASN A 96 17.12 -46.80 -40.36
CA ASN A 96 16.20 -46.98 -39.22
C ASN A 96 15.11 -45.90 -39.11
N VAL A 97 15.04 -44.99 -40.09
CA VAL A 97 14.10 -43.86 -40.12
C VAL A 97 13.33 -43.89 -41.44
N PHE A 98 12.07 -43.45 -41.42
CA PHE A 98 11.22 -43.28 -42.59
C PHE A 98 11.05 -41.78 -42.86
N LYS A 99 11.31 -41.36 -44.09
CA LYS A 99 11.05 -40.00 -44.55
C LYS A 99 9.64 -39.90 -45.09
N ASN A 100 8.81 -39.05 -44.49
CA ASN A 100 7.41 -38.89 -44.85
C ASN A 100 7.20 -37.57 -45.57
N THR A 101 6.38 -37.57 -46.61
CA THR A 101 6.03 -36.37 -47.38
C THR A 101 4.55 -36.42 -47.77
N LEU A 102 3.77 -35.44 -47.33
CA LEU A 102 2.37 -35.21 -47.70
C LEU A 102 2.29 -33.98 -48.62
N ALA A 103 2.14 -34.20 -49.93
CA ALA A 103 1.90 -33.13 -50.88
C ALA A 103 0.40 -32.77 -50.94
N LEU A 104 0.10 -31.48 -50.94
CA LEU A 104 -1.24 -30.89 -51.00
C LEU A 104 -1.45 -30.27 -52.40
N ALA A 105 -2.63 -30.49 -52.98
CA ALA A 105 -3.02 -29.96 -54.28
C ALA A 105 -4.41 -29.32 -54.18
N PHE A 106 -4.55 -28.10 -54.66
CA PHE A 106 -5.81 -27.34 -54.63
C PHE A 106 -6.26 -26.97 -56.05
N ASP A 107 -7.56 -27.07 -56.34
CA ASP A 107 -8.11 -26.67 -57.63
C ASP A 107 -7.95 -25.16 -57.90
N SER A 108 -7.91 -24.75 -59.17
CA SER A 108 -7.72 -23.34 -59.58
C SER A 108 -8.98 -22.46 -59.54
N GLY A 109 -10.09 -22.97 -58.98
CA GLY A 109 -11.33 -22.21 -58.84
C GLY A 109 -11.23 -21.08 -57.81
N SER A 110 -11.83 -19.92 -58.09
CA SER A 110 -11.86 -18.77 -57.17
C SER A 110 -12.63 -19.01 -55.86
N TRP A 111 -13.39 -20.09 -55.78
CA TRP A 111 -14.09 -20.54 -54.57
C TRP A 111 -13.21 -21.37 -53.62
N VAL A 112 -12.03 -21.81 -54.08
CA VAL A 112 -11.09 -22.63 -53.30
C VAL A 112 -10.29 -21.72 -52.38
N LYS A 113 -10.48 -21.91 -51.07
CA LYS A 113 -9.71 -21.23 -50.02
C LYS A 113 -8.45 -22.03 -49.75
N SER A 114 -7.32 -21.59 -50.30
CA SER A 114 -6.01 -22.28 -50.18
C SER A 114 -5.01 -21.55 -49.28
N GLN A 115 -5.38 -20.43 -48.67
CA GLN A 115 -4.51 -19.67 -47.76
C GLN A 115 -4.82 -19.99 -46.30
N LEU A 116 -3.79 -20.27 -45.49
CA LEU A 116 -3.84 -20.44 -44.03
C LEU A 116 -3.62 -19.09 -43.34
N PRO A 117 -4.66 -18.43 -42.78
CA PRO A 117 -4.53 -17.12 -42.15
C PRO A 117 -3.63 -17.14 -40.90
N ALA A 118 -3.17 -15.96 -40.46
CA ALA A 118 -2.42 -15.79 -39.22
C ALA A 118 -3.26 -16.27 -38.01
N GLY A 119 -2.66 -17.07 -37.12
CA GLY A 119 -3.30 -17.66 -35.94
C GLY A 119 -4.17 -18.90 -36.21
N GLU A 120 -4.47 -19.22 -37.47
CA GLU A 120 -5.25 -20.39 -37.85
C GLU A 120 -4.38 -21.66 -37.96
N ARG A 121 -5.04 -22.83 -37.93
CA ARG A 121 -4.33 -24.13 -37.84
C ARG A 121 -4.84 -25.20 -38.79
N ILE A 122 -3.92 -26.04 -39.23
CA ILE A 122 -4.15 -27.33 -39.90
C ILE A 122 -3.92 -28.44 -38.89
N GLU A 123 -4.79 -29.44 -38.90
CA GLU A 123 -4.64 -30.64 -38.09
C GLU A 123 -4.50 -31.88 -38.98
N LEU A 124 -3.40 -32.61 -38.76
CA LEU A 124 -3.13 -33.91 -39.36
C LEU A 124 -3.30 -35.01 -38.31
N THR A 125 -4.02 -36.08 -38.67
CA THR A 125 -4.10 -37.27 -37.83
C THR A 125 -3.29 -38.40 -38.47
N LEU A 126 -2.29 -38.89 -37.73
CA LEU A 126 -1.36 -39.94 -38.13
C LEU A 126 -1.76 -41.27 -37.48
N GLY A 127 -2.10 -42.27 -38.29
CA GLY A 127 -2.29 -43.65 -37.82
C GLY A 127 -1.02 -44.47 -38.04
N VAL A 128 -0.48 -45.07 -36.97
CA VAL A 128 0.75 -45.86 -37.04
C VAL A 128 0.62 -47.19 -36.31
N SER A 129 1.30 -48.21 -36.84
CA SER A 129 1.37 -49.55 -36.24
C SER A 129 2.56 -49.64 -35.27
N GLY A 130 2.42 -49.08 -34.07
CA GLY A 130 3.45 -49.06 -33.03
C GLY A 130 3.47 -47.73 -32.27
N VAL A 131 4.58 -47.44 -31.57
CA VAL A 131 4.77 -46.17 -30.84
C VAL A 131 5.67 -45.25 -31.67
N LEU A 132 5.14 -44.09 -32.05
CA LEU A 132 5.86 -43.07 -32.80
C LEU A 132 6.88 -42.37 -31.89
N ASP A 133 8.10 -42.17 -32.38
CA ASP A 133 9.07 -41.29 -31.74
C ASP A 133 8.63 -39.83 -31.95
N LEU A 134 7.94 -39.29 -30.95
CA LEU A 134 7.40 -37.93 -30.99
C LEU A 134 8.49 -36.87 -31.04
N THR A 135 9.66 -37.13 -30.43
CA THR A 135 10.78 -36.19 -30.48
C THR A 135 11.36 -36.12 -31.88
N LEU A 136 11.53 -37.26 -32.55
CA LEU A 136 11.95 -37.29 -33.95
C LEU A 136 10.94 -36.58 -34.86
N LEU A 137 9.64 -36.86 -34.68
CA LEU A 137 8.56 -36.21 -35.43
C LEU A 137 8.59 -34.69 -35.23
N GLN A 138 8.55 -34.21 -33.99
CA GLN A 138 8.52 -32.80 -33.64
C GLN A 138 9.77 -32.07 -34.17
N ASN A 139 10.94 -32.69 -34.07
CA ASN A 139 12.19 -32.07 -34.54
C ASN A 139 12.26 -31.95 -36.06
N THR A 140 11.58 -32.82 -36.81
CA THR A 140 11.74 -32.92 -38.27
C THR A 140 10.54 -32.44 -39.07
N ILE A 141 9.38 -32.22 -38.45
CA ILE A 141 8.19 -31.82 -39.17
C ILE A 141 8.23 -30.38 -39.69
N ARG A 142 7.93 -30.19 -40.99
CA ARG A 142 7.94 -28.90 -41.69
C ARG A 142 6.79 -28.82 -42.70
N LEU A 143 6.20 -27.64 -42.89
CA LEU A 143 5.23 -27.34 -43.96
C LEU A 143 5.90 -26.45 -45.00
N ILE A 144 6.16 -26.96 -46.20
CA ILE A 144 6.85 -26.27 -47.30
C ILE A 144 5.80 -25.75 -48.28
N ALA A 145 5.63 -24.42 -48.45
CA ALA A 145 4.67 -23.81 -49.38
C ALA A 145 5.35 -23.39 -50.70
N ASP A 146 4.78 -23.71 -51.86
CA ASP A 146 5.51 -23.74 -53.14
C ASP A 146 5.17 -22.58 -54.10
N ASP A 147 5.05 -21.34 -53.58
CA ASP A 147 5.14 -20.11 -54.38
C ASP A 147 6.15 -19.14 -53.70
N GLU A 148 7.42 -19.26 -54.07
CA GLU A 148 8.59 -18.44 -53.69
C GLU A 148 8.98 -18.38 -52.19
N GLY A 149 8.68 -19.43 -51.43
CA GLY A 149 9.10 -19.55 -50.03
C GLY A 149 9.40 -20.98 -49.62
N GLU A 150 10.61 -21.47 -49.95
CA GLU A 150 11.20 -22.59 -49.20
C GLU A 150 11.02 -22.30 -47.70
N VAL A 151 10.43 -23.22 -46.93
CA VAL A 151 10.72 -23.23 -45.49
C VAL A 151 12.20 -23.55 -45.41
N GLY A 152 13.00 -22.48 -45.33
CA GLY A 152 14.45 -22.58 -45.30
C GLY A 152 14.87 -23.61 -44.28
N GLU A 153 15.97 -24.32 -44.57
CA GLU A 153 16.63 -25.15 -43.57
C GLU A 153 16.71 -24.38 -42.25
N PRO A 154 16.56 -25.05 -41.08
CA PRO A 154 16.67 -24.36 -39.80
C PRO A 154 17.91 -23.48 -39.84
N GLU A 155 17.71 -22.18 -39.59
CA GLU A 155 18.77 -21.19 -39.73
C GLU A 155 18.91 -20.51 -38.38
N ILE A 156 20.14 -20.40 -37.93
CA ILE A 156 20.50 -19.57 -36.81
C ILE A 156 21.45 -18.50 -37.33
N SER A 157 21.18 -17.26 -36.93
CA SER A 157 22.10 -16.15 -37.10
C SER A 157 22.62 -15.73 -35.73
N LEU A 158 23.92 -15.50 -35.65
CA LEU A 158 24.63 -15.04 -34.48
C LEU A 158 25.44 -13.80 -34.87
N GLN A 159 25.12 -12.70 -34.22
CA GLN A 159 25.89 -11.47 -34.26
C GLN A 159 26.44 -11.18 -32.86
N LEU A 160 27.75 -11.31 -32.69
CA LEU A 160 28.47 -10.79 -31.54
C LEU A 160 28.47 -9.26 -31.63
N ALA A 161 27.51 -8.64 -30.95
CA ALA A 161 27.27 -7.20 -30.94
C ALA A 161 28.30 -6.43 -30.09
N SER A 162 28.86 -7.09 -29.07
CA SER A 162 29.95 -6.57 -28.26
C SER A 162 30.87 -7.71 -27.79
N PRO A 163 32.20 -7.50 -27.68
CA PRO A 163 32.92 -6.34 -28.22
C PRO A 163 32.93 -6.35 -29.76
N VAL A 164 33.18 -5.20 -30.39
CA VAL A 164 33.36 -5.13 -31.85
C VAL A 164 34.76 -5.63 -32.25
N ASN A 165 34.91 -6.11 -33.49
CA ASN A 165 36.20 -6.56 -33.99
C ASN A 165 37.22 -5.42 -34.07
N GLY A 166 38.41 -5.64 -33.50
CA GLY A 166 39.46 -4.63 -33.35
C GLY A 166 39.28 -3.74 -32.12
N ALA A 167 38.28 -3.99 -31.27
CA ALA A 167 38.13 -3.24 -30.02
C ALA A 167 39.40 -3.36 -29.18
N GLU A 168 39.82 -2.24 -28.62
CA GLU A 168 41.01 -2.17 -27.78
C GLU A 168 40.58 -1.97 -26.33
N PHE A 169 41.19 -2.74 -25.44
CA PHE A 169 40.97 -2.66 -24.01
C PHE A 169 42.32 -2.55 -23.31
N GLU A 170 42.35 -2.00 -22.10
CA GLU A 170 43.53 -2.07 -21.24
C GLU A 170 43.43 -3.31 -20.34
N GLU A 171 44.57 -3.85 -19.93
CA GLU A 171 44.61 -4.96 -18.97
C GLU A 171 43.90 -4.57 -17.66
N GLY A 172 42.93 -5.39 -17.23
CA GLY A 172 42.09 -5.20 -16.04
C GLY A 172 40.69 -4.63 -16.31
N GLN A 173 40.37 -4.21 -17.54
CA GLN A 173 39.03 -3.72 -17.91
C GLN A 173 38.01 -4.85 -18.07
N ALA A 174 36.74 -4.60 -17.73
CA ALA A 174 35.66 -5.53 -18.02
C ALA A 174 35.24 -5.43 -19.49
N VAL A 175 35.35 -6.54 -20.21
CA VAL A 175 34.90 -6.70 -21.60
C VAL A 175 33.49 -7.30 -21.58
N ALA A 176 32.50 -6.47 -21.89
CA ALA A 176 31.11 -6.93 -22.05
C ALA A 176 30.94 -7.68 -23.38
N MET A 177 30.45 -8.91 -23.28
CA MET A 177 30.14 -9.77 -24.42
C MET A 177 28.62 -9.86 -24.59
N LEU A 178 28.11 -9.45 -25.74
CA LEU A 178 26.69 -9.47 -26.07
C LEU A 178 26.51 -10.12 -27.42
N ALA A 179 25.67 -11.16 -27.48
CA ALA A 179 25.33 -11.85 -28.71
C ALA A 179 23.85 -11.65 -29.03
N ASN A 180 23.58 -11.06 -30.19
CA ASN A 180 22.26 -11.02 -30.79
C ASN A 180 22.10 -12.30 -31.61
N VAL A 181 21.06 -13.06 -31.31
CA VAL A 181 20.80 -14.34 -31.98
C VAL A 181 19.39 -14.33 -32.55
N THR A 182 19.26 -14.75 -33.81
CA THR A 182 17.96 -15.04 -34.41
C THR A 182 17.91 -16.52 -34.77
N ALA A 183 16.78 -17.16 -34.55
CA ALA A 183 16.53 -18.54 -34.94
C ALA A 183 15.28 -18.57 -35.83
N THR A 184 15.41 -19.10 -37.03
CA THR A 184 14.35 -19.25 -38.02
C THR A 184 14.10 -20.74 -38.23
N ASN A 185 12.85 -21.18 -38.12
CA ASN A 185 12.47 -22.60 -38.22
C ASN A 185 13.18 -23.51 -37.18
N THR A 186 13.65 -22.93 -36.07
CA THR A 186 14.29 -23.58 -34.91
C THR A 186 14.25 -22.65 -33.68
N SER A 187 14.74 -23.08 -32.51
CA SER A 187 14.83 -22.25 -31.30
C SER A 187 16.22 -22.32 -30.67
N VAL A 188 16.66 -21.25 -29.98
CA VAL A 188 18.00 -21.18 -29.38
C VAL A 188 18.07 -22.07 -28.13
N LYS A 189 19.04 -22.99 -28.10
CA LYS A 189 19.29 -23.86 -26.93
C LYS A 189 20.26 -23.22 -25.94
N ALA A 190 21.36 -22.63 -26.43
CA ALA A 190 22.29 -21.86 -25.60
C ALA A 190 23.25 -21.01 -26.45
N VAL A 191 23.79 -19.94 -25.86
CA VAL A 191 24.96 -19.22 -26.35
C VAL A 191 26.12 -19.42 -25.37
N THR A 192 27.26 -19.88 -25.87
CA THR A 192 28.48 -20.08 -25.08
C THR A 192 29.55 -19.08 -25.50
N PHE A 193 30.04 -18.30 -24.54
CA PHE A 193 31.10 -17.32 -24.75
C PHE A 193 32.46 -17.89 -24.37
N PHE A 194 33.46 -17.62 -25.18
CA PHE A 194 34.85 -18.04 -25.00
C PHE A 194 35.79 -16.85 -25.15
N VAL A 195 36.89 -16.87 -24.39
CA VAL A 195 38.08 -16.03 -24.60
C VAL A 195 39.26 -16.95 -24.83
N ASP A 196 39.98 -16.78 -25.95
CA ASP A 196 41.11 -17.62 -26.34
C ASP A 196 40.81 -19.13 -26.27
N ASN A 197 39.60 -19.49 -26.71
CA ASN A 197 39.03 -20.84 -26.67
C ASN A 197 38.76 -21.41 -25.25
N LYS A 198 38.93 -20.64 -24.19
CA LYS A 198 38.47 -21.00 -22.84
C LYS A 198 37.05 -20.51 -22.61
N GLN A 199 36.15 -21.39 -22.19
CA GLN A 199 34.76 -21.03 -21.91
C GLN A 199 34.68 -20.06 -20.73
N VAL A 200 33.97 -18.95 -20.92
CA VAL A 200 33.69 -17.95 -19.89
C VAL A 200 32.29 -18.16 -19.30
N ALA A 201 31.28 -18.34 -20.16
CA ALA A 201 29.89 -18.49 -19.74
C ALA A 201 29.07 -19.29 -20.77
N ARG A 202 28.00 -19.96 -20.31
CA ARG A 202 26.96 -20.57 -21.16
C ARG A 202 25.61 -20.04 -20.71
N VAL A 203 24.87 -19.42 -21.62
CA VAL A 203 23.64 -18.68 -21.34
C VAL A 203 22.50 -19.33 -22.12
N THR A 204 21.41 -19.72 -21.45
CA THR A 204 20.29 -20.48 -22.03
C THR A 204 19.03 -19.65 -22.26
N GLN A 205 19.00 -18.37 -21.86
CA GLN A 205 17.88 -17.45 -22.06
C GLN A 205 18.39 -16.07 -22.50
N ALA A 206 17.62 -15.38 -23.35
CA ALA A 206 17.94 -14.03 -23.79
C ALA A 206 17.63 -12.99 -22.68
N PRO A 207 18.35 -11.85 -22.60
CA PRO A 207 19.46 -11.44 -23.46
C PRO A 207 20.73 -12.27 -23.25
N PHE A 208 21.36 -12.72 -24.35
CA PHE A 208 22.55 -13.57 -24.28
C PHE A 208 23.80 -12.72 -24.06
N GLN A 209 24.17 -12.57 -22.79
CA GLN A 209 25.29 -11.71 -22.40
C GLN A 209 26.20 -12.35 -21.35
N ALA A 210 27.47 -11.95 -21.35
CA ALA A 210 28.47 -12.34 -20.37
C ALA A 210 29.50 -11.22 -20.21
N SER A 211 30.32 -11.27 -19.16
CA SER A 211 31.41 -10.32 -18.93
C SER A 211 32.71 -11.07 -18.67
N TRP A 212 33.82 -10.57 -19.22
CA TRP A 212 35.17 -11.10 -19.01
C TRP A 212 36.12 -9.97 -18.63
N THR A 213 36.89 -10.13 -17.56
CA THR A 213 37.97 -9.18 -17.21
C THR A 213 39.19 -9.43 -18.10
N SER A 214 39.66 -8.41 -18.84
CA SER A 214 40.79 -8.49 -19.76
C SER A 214 42.09 -8.78 -19.02
N VAL A 215 42.56 -10.02 -19.08
CA VAL A 215 43.79 -10.47 -18.42
C VAL A 215 44.82 -10.93 -19.45
N GLY A 216 46.07 -10.45 -19.31
CA GLY A 216 47.12 -10.61 -20.30
C GLY A 216 47.06 -9.52 -21.36
N ALA A 217 48.20 -8.92 -21.69
CA ALA A 217 48.31 -8.01 -22.81
C ALA A 217 48.64 -8.76 -24.11
N GLY A 218 48.10 -8.26 -25.22
CA GLY A 218 48.19 -8.84 -26.55
C GLY A 218 46.83 -8.95 -27.22
N ALA A 219 46.78 -9.59 -28.38
CA ALA A 219 45.52 -9.88 -29.04
C ALA A 219 44.79 -11.04 -28.35
N HIS A 220 43.51 -10.86 -28.02
CA HIS A 220 42.62 -11.89 -27.49
C HIS A 220 41.49 -12.16 -28.46
N THR A 221 41.09 -13.42 -28.59
CA THR A 221 39.95 -13.79 -29.44
C THR A 221 38.71 -14.02 -28.58
N ILE A 222 37.71 -13.17 -28.72
CA ILE A 222 36.39 -13.37 -28.12
C ILE A 222 35.52 -14.12 -29.11
N LYS A 223 34.93 -15.23 -28.70
CA LYS A 223 34.10 -16.08 -29.55
C LYS A 223 32.79 -16.41 -28.87
N ALA A 224 31.67 -16.12 -29.53
CA ALA A 224 30.37 -16.67 -29.16
C ALA A 224 30.06 -17.87 -30.05
N VAL A 225 29.45 -18.90 -29.46
CA VAL A 225 28.93 -20.07 -30.16
C VAL A 225 27.48 -20.25 -29.74
N VAL A 226 26.55 -20.09 -30.67
CA VAL A 226 25.14 -20.43 -30.46
C VAL A 226 24.92 -21.88 -30.87
N GLU A 227 24.12 -22.58 -30.08
CA GLU A 227 23.56 -23.89 -30.37
C GLU A 227 22.04 -23.77 -30.35
N ASP A 228 21.35 -24.33 -31.33
CA ASP A 228 19.90 -24.37 -31.40
C ASP A 228 19.35 -25.73 -30.91
N THR A 229 18.03 -25.88 -30.89
CA THR A 229 17.37 -27.13 -30.50
C THR A 229 17.43 -28.22 -31.57
N SER A 230 17.76 -27.88 -32.82
CA SER A 230 17.92 -28.83 -33.93
C SER A 230 19.35 -29.40 -34.03
N GLY A 231 20.29 -28.88 -33.22
CA GLY A 231 21.70 -29.26 -33.21
C GLY A 231 22.59 -28.41 -34.11
N LEU A 232 22.06 -27.38 -34.76
CA LEU A 232 22.84 -26.41 -35.52
C LEU A 232 23.64 -25.54 -34.57
N THR A 233 24.86 -25.24 -35.02
CA THR A 233 25.75 -24.33 -34.32
C THR A 233 26.25 -23.27 -35.27
N GLN A 234 26.26 -22.02 -34.81
CA GLN A 234 26.97 -20.95 -35.47
C GLN A 234 27.92 -20.31 -34.48
N GLN A 235 29.04 -19.81 -34.98
CA GLN A 235 30.01 -19.11 -34.16
C GLN A 235 30.43 -17.82 -34.83
N GLN A 236 30.66 -16.81 -34.01
CA GLN A 236 31.32 -15.60 -34.44
C GLN A 236 32.43 -15.28 -33.46
N ALA A 237 33.57 -14.90 -34.01
CA ALA A 237 34.70 -14.46 -33.22
C ALA A 237 35.11 -13.05 -33.66
N VAL A 238 35.55 -12.28 -32.70
CA VAL A 238 36.16 -10.96 -32.87
C VAL A 238 37.51 -10.98 -32.19
N SER A 239 38.50 -10.40 -32.85
CA SER A 239 39.80 -10.17 -32.23
C SER A 239 39.75 -8.82 -31.54
N ILE A 240 40.12 -8.79 -30.27
CA ILE A 240 40.31 -7.55 -29.51
C ILE A 240 41.79 -7.44 -29.16
N SER A 241 42.28 -6.22 -28.97
CA SER A 241 43.66 -5.99 -28.51
C SER A 241 43.62 -5.51 -27.07
N VAL A 242 44.16 -6.29 -26.15
CA VAL A 242 44.40 -5.84 -24.79
C VAL A 242 45.78 -5.22 -24.77
N LYS A 243 45.86 -3.89 -24.65
CA LYS A 243 47.16 -3.22 -24.59
C LYS A 243 47.76 -3.42 -23.19
N GLU A 244 49.07 -3.69 -23.14
CA GLU A 244 49.84 -3.41 -21.92
C GLU A 244 49.54 -1.96 -21.57
N LYS A 245 49.21 -1.69 -20.30
CA LYS A 245 48.92 -0.34 -19.84
C LYS A 245 50.09 0.58 -20.21
N SER A 246 49.91 1.37 -21.27
CA SER A 246 50.97 2.16 -21.89
C SER A 246 50.98 3.56 -21.27
N VAL A 247 52.13 3.94 -20.71
CA VAL A 247 52.40 5.28 -20.20
C VAL A 247 53.05 6.10 -21.33
N GLU A 248 52.23 6.83 -22.09
CA GLU A 248 52.64 8.00 -22.91
C GLU A 248 52.56 9.25 -22.01
N PRO A 249 53.44 10.29 -22.11
CA PRO A 249 53.43 11.37 -21.12
C PRO A 249 52.05 12.05 -21.18
N PRO A 250 51.27 11.93 -20.10
CA PRO A 250 49.91 12.42 -20.12
C PRO A 250 49.95 13.95 -20.30
N VAL A 251 48.95 14.52 -20.97
CA VAL A 251 48.48 15.83 -20.52
C VAL A 251 47.96 15.55 -19.12
N GLU A 252 48.87 15.70 -18.16
CA GLU A 252 48.66 15.29 -16.80
C GLU A 252 47.51 16.15 -16.28
N PRO A 253 46.44 15.54 -15.72
CA PRO A 253 45.41 16.32 -15.09
C PRO A 253 46.08 17.24 -14.07
N GLU A 254 46.00 18.55 -14.33
CA GLU A 254 46.72 19.55 -13.55
C GLU A 254 45.75 20.12 -12.53
N VAL A 255 46.06 19.92 -11.26
CA VAL A 255 45.37 20.59 -10.16
C VAL A 255 46.12 21.89 -9.90
N HIS A 256 45.53 23.01 -10.32
CA HIS A 256 46.07 24.35 -10.09
C HIS A 256 45.95 24.74 -8.61
N GLU A 257 44.90 24.29 -7.94
CA GLU A 257 44.68 24.51 -6.51
C GLU A 257 43.99 23.30 -5.89
N LEU A 258 44.55 22.78 -4.79
CA LEU A 258 43.85 21.89 -3.87
C LEU A 258 44.22 22.26 -2.45
N THR A 259 43.29 22.91 -1.75
CA THR A 259 43.51 23.38 -0.38
C THR A 259 42.31 23.05 0.50
N PHE A 260 42.58 22.63 1.74
CA PHE A 260 41.52 22.58 2.75
C PHE A 260 41.16 24.01 3.15
N VAL A 261 39.87 24.32 3.06
CA VAL A 261 39.28 25.56 3.58
C VAL A 261 38.89 25.37 5.04
N ALA A 262 38.31 24.22 5.37
CA ALA A 262 37.99 23.80 6.74
C ALA A 262 37.82 22.27 6.78
N PRO A 263 38.11 21.58 7.89
CA PRO A 263 38.90 22.07 9.01
C PRO A 263 40.36 22.35 8.60
N THR A 264 41.16 22.95 9.48
CA THR A 264 42.58 23.27 9.22
C THR A 264 43.53 22.28 9.90
N GLN A 265 44.79 22.23 9.48
CA GLN A 265 45.82 21.34 10.06
C GLN A 265 45.95 21.56 11.58
N GLY A 266 45.82 20.48 12.35
CA GLY A 266 45.91 20.48 13.81
C GLY A 266 44.66 21.02 14.51
N GLN A 267 43.58 21.33 13.78
CA GLN A 267 42.33 21.76 14.40
C GLN A 267 41.79 20.64 15.30
N THR A 268 41.39 21.00 16.52
CA THR A 268 40.65 20.11 17.41
C THR A 268 39.18 20.06 17.01
N LEU A 269 38.65 18.85 16.82
CA LEU A 269 37.25 18.55 16.51
C LEU A 269 36.68 17.63 17.58
N MET A 270 35.35 17.58 17.69
CA MET A 270 34.66 16.86 18.77
C MET A 270 33.94 15.63 18.22
N VAL A 271 34.09 14.47 18.84
CA VAL A 271 33.30 13.25 18.53
C VAL A 271 31.80 13.59 18.56
N GLY A 272 31.04 13.08 17.58
CA GLY A 272 29.59 13.27 17.47
C GLY A 272 29.13 14.62 16.91
N GLN A 273 30.04 15.60 16.77
CA GLN A 273 29.70 16.89 16.18
C GLN A 273 29.91 16.89 14.66
N ALA A 274 28.82 17.09 13.91
CA ALA A 274 28.88 17.17 12.45
C ALA A 274 29.82 18.31 12.01
N THR A 275 30.91 17.94 11.33
CA THR A 275 31.92 18.83 10.79
C THR A 275 31.83 18.84 9.26
N THR A 276 31.84 20.03 8.65
CA THR A 276 31.88 20.13 7.19
C THR A 276 33.33 20.21 6.71
N ILE A 277 33.78 19.20 5.97
CA ILE A 277 35.04 19.23 5.24
C ILE A 277 34.81 20.06 3.98
N LYS A 278 35.49 21.20 3.86
CA LYS A 278 35.47 22.09 2.70
C LYS A 278 36.85 22.13 2.07
N ALA A 279 36.91 21.88 0.76
CA ALA A 279 38.12 22.02 -0.02
C ALA A 279 37.88 22.99 -1.19
N ARG A 280 38.87 23.83 -1.45
CA ARG A 280 38.95 24.60 -2.68
C ARG A 280 39.74 23.79 -3.69
N LEU A 281 39.19 23.66 -4.88
CA LEU A 281 39.72 22.84 -5.95
C LEU A 281 39.58 23.59 -7.27
N ASP A 282 40.70 23.77 -7.97
CA ASP A 282 40.77 24.28 -9.33
C ASP A 282 41.75 23.41 -10.13
N GLY A 283 41.44 23.13 -11.38
CA GLY A 283 42.25 22.24 -12.21
C GLY A 283 41.60 21.86 -13.53
N GLU A 284 42.41 21.31 -14.43
CA GLU A 284 42.01 20.86 -15.75
C GLU A 284 42.04 19.34 -15.84
N LEU A 285 41.12 18.75 -16.61
CA LEU A 285 41.00 17.28 -16.82
C LEU A 285 40.76 16.45 -15.54
N ILE A 286 40.30 17.10 -14.46
CA ILE A 286 39.84 16.47 -13.22
C ILE A 286 38.30 16.30 -13.24
N SER A 287 37.78 15.20 -12.71
CA SER A 287 36.35 14.87 -12.81
C SER A 287 35.65 14.73 -11.46
N LYS A 288 36.35 14.28 -10.41
CA LYS A 288 35.75 13.93 -9.12
C LYS A 288 36.64 14.37 -7.97
N LEU A 289 36.01 14.74 -6.86
CA LEU A 289 36.65 14.97 -5.58
C LEU A 289 36.05 14.03 -4.55
N GLU A 290 36.86 13.14 -3.99
CA GLU A 290 36.48 12.27 -2.89
C GLU A 290 36.91 12.88 -1.56
N PHE A 291 36.08 12.67 -0.54
CA PHE A 291 36.34 13.09 0.83
C PHE A 291 36.48 11.83 1.69
N TRP A 292 37.53 11.79 2.50
CA TRP A 292 37.90 10.65 3.33
C TRP A 292 38.21 11.12 4.75
N ALA A 293 37.86 10.29 5.72
CA ALA A 293 38.34 10.38 7.09
C ALA A 293 39.00 9.05 7.45
N ASN A 294 40.26 9.11 7.83
CA ASN A 294 41.14 7.94 7.98
C ASN A 294 41.12 7.11 6.68
N ASP A 295 40.77 5.83 6.79
CA ASP A 295 40.65 4.90 5.66
C ASP A 295 39.21 4.77 5.13
N ARG A 296 38.26 5.57 5.64
CA ARG A 296 36.85 5.52 5.22
C ARG A 296 36.51 6.66 4.26
N LYS A 297 35.96 6.30 3.10
CA LYS A 297 35.37 7.25 2.15
C LYS A 297 34.05 7.77 2.71
N LEU A 298 33.93 9.10 2.80
CA LEU A 298 32.77 9.80 3.32
C LEU A 298 31.77 10.15 2.22
N GLY A 299 32.29 10.42 1.02
CA GLY A 299 31.49 10.80 -0.12
C GLY A 299 32.35 11.26 -1.28
N GLN A 300 31.69 11.54 -2.41
CA GLN A 300 32.32 12.01 -3.63
C GLN A 300 31.48 13.13 -4.23
N ARG A 301 32.12 14.08 -4.90
CA ARG A 301 31.48 15.14 -5.67
C ARG A 301 32.02 15.11 -7.09
N ASN A 302 31.13 15.24 -8.07
CA ASN A 302 31.53 15.51 -9.43
C ASN A 302 31.99 16.97 -9.53
N ILE A 303 33.06 17.21 -10.28
CA ILE A 303 33.63 18.53 -10.50
C ILE A 303 32.90 19.14 -11.71
N ALA A 304 32.19 20.24 -11.47
CA ALA A 304 31.46 20.97 -12.50
C ALA A 304 32.24 22.21 -12.92
N ALA A 305 32.16 22.57 -14.21
CA ALA A 305 32.83 23.75 -14.74
C ALA A 305 32.36 25.03 -14.01
N GLY A 306 33.30 25.81 -13.47
CA GLY A 306 33.04 27.05 -12.73
C GLY A 306 32.82 26.90 -11.23
N GLN A 307 32.77 25.66 -10.70
CA GLN A 307 32.69 25.42 -9.26
C GLN A 307 34.09 25.19 -8.68
N THR A 308 34.52 26.06 -7.77
CA THR A 308 35.87 26.01 -7.17
C THR A 308 35.88 25.58 -5.71
N THR A 309 34.72 25.42 -5.07
CA THR A 309 34.63 24.99 -3.66
C THR A 309 33.67 23.82 -3.52
N TYR A 310 34.11 22.81 -2.80
CA TYR A 310 33.41 21.55 -2.60
C TYR A 310 33.32 21.24 -1.11
N SER A 311 32.25 20.57 -0.71
CA SER A 311 32.04 20.24 0.70
C SER A 311 31.40 18.87 0.91
N GLN A 312 31.78 18.24 2.02
CA GLN A 312 31.24 16.99 2.50
C GLN A 312 31.11 17.05 4.02
N SER A 313 29.95 16.68 4.54
CA SER A 313 29.73 16.53 5.98
C SER A 313 30.37 15.24 6.48
N TRP A 314 30.96 15.31 7.67
CA TRP A 314 31.56 14.21 8.39
C TRP A 314 31.33 14.39 9.89
N THR A 315 30.84 13.34 10.54
CA THR A 315 30.74 13.29 12.00
C THR A 315 31.78 12.29 12.51
N PRO A 316 32.87 12.74 13.17
CA PRO A 316 33.83 11.83 13.79
C PRO A 316 33.15 10.99 14.87
N ASN A 317 33.43 9.69 14.91
CA ASN A 317 32.81 8.73 15.82
C ASN A 317 33.81 8.11 16.83
N GLU A 318 35.10 8.38 16.70
CA GLU A 318 36.16 7.85 17.56
C GLU A 318 37.13 8.96 17.98
N VAL A 319 37.59 8.90 19.23
CA VAL A 319 38.58 9.83 19.80
C VAL A 319 39.98 9.48 19.30
N GLY A 320 40.80 10.48 19.03
CA GLY A 320 42.18 10.33 18.57
C GLY A 320 42.48 11.22 17.38
N ASN A 321 43.70 11.15 16.85
CA ASN A 321 44.03 11.90 15.65
C ASN A 321 43.34 11.26 14.44
N ALA A 322 42.54 12.03 13.71
CA ALA A 322 42.05 11.62 12.41
C ALA A 322 42.80 12.31 11.29
N THR A 323 43.03 11.56 10.22
CA THR A 323 43.57 12.10 8.98
C THR A 323 42.42 12.34 8.03
N LEU A 324 42.10 13.61 7.75
CA LEU A 324 41.17 13.97 6.71
C LEU A 324 41.90 14.10 5.40
N LYS A 325 41.36 13.43 4.37
CA LYS A 325 42.00 13.34 3.07
C LYS A 325 40.99 13.69 1.99
N VAL A 326 41.37 14.59 1.10
CA VAL A 326 40.64 14.85 -0.14
C VAL A 326 41.45 14.32 -1.31
N VAL A 327 40.79 13.58 -2.19
CA VAL A 327 41.42 12.87 -3.30
C VAL A 327 40.74 13.34 -4.58
N VAL A 328 41.49 13.99 -5.45
CA VAL A 328 41.03 14.42 -6.78
C VAL A 328 41.24 13.26 -7.73
N LEU A 329 40.21 12.90 -8.48
CA LEU A 329 40.27 11.89 -9.53
C LEU A 329 40.01 12.52 -10.90
N ASP A 330 40.68 12.00 -11.91
CA ASP A 330 40.40 12.31 -13.30
C ASP A 330 39.13 11.62 -13.80
N GLN A 331 38.80 11.81 -15.08
CA GLN A 331 37.67 11.16 -15.77
C GLN A 331 37.72 9.62 -15.77
N ASN A 332 38.91 9.04 -15.52
CA ASN A 332 39.15 7.60 -15.46
C ASN A 332 39.17 7.06 -14.02
N ASN A 333 38.74 7.87 -13.03
CA ASN A 333 38.82 7.59 -11.59
C ASN A 333 40.26 7.34 -11.08
N GLN A 334 41.29 7.78 -11.81
CA GLN A 334 42.67 7.72 -11.33
C GLN A 334 42.94 8.92 -10.42
N MET A 335 43.59 8.68 -9.29
CA MET A 335 43.98 9.75 -8.38
C MET A 335 45.03 10.65 -9.02
N VAL A 336 44.69 11.93 -9.12
CA VAL A 336 45.51 13.00 -9.70
C VAL A 336 46.34 13.67 -8.63
N GLU A 337 45.66 14.21 -7.62
CA GLU A 337 46.30 14.82 -6.46
C GLU A 337 45.50 14.46 -5.21
N GLN A 338 46.18 14.39 -4.07
CA GLN A 338 45.52 14.33 -2.78
C GLN A 338 46.15 15.33 -1.81
N ARG A 339 45.33 15.79 -0.87
CA ARG A 339 45.80 16.52 0.30
C ARG A 339 45.26 15.84 1.52
N SER A 340 46.07 15.79 2.55
CA SER A 340 45.65 15.34 3.87
C SER A 340 45.96 16.39 4.90
N ILE A 341 45.08 16.52 5.88
CA ILE A 341 45.35 17.23 7.12
C ILE A 341 45.11 16.28 8.29
N ALA A 342 45.89 16.47 9.35
CA ALA A 342 45.61 15.82 10.63
C ALA A 342 44.75 16.76 11.47
N VAL A 343 43.67 16.24 12.02
CA VAL A 343 42.84 16.91 13.02
C VAL A 343 42.88 16.08 14.30
N ALA A 344 42.96 16.75 15.45
CA ALA A 344 42.84 16.06 16.72
C ALA A 344 41.34 15.89 17.00
N ILE A 345 40.84 14.66 17.00
CA ILE A 345 39.50 14.41 17.51
C ILE A 345 39.66 14.20 19.00
N GLU A 346 39.21 15.18 19.76
CA GLU A 346 39.03 15.00 21.18
C GLU A 346 37.59 14.51 21.37
N ALA A 347 37.37 13.70 22.41
CA ALA A 347 36.03 13.71 22.97
C ALA A 347 35.73 15.17 23.32
N ALA A 348 34.47 15.57 23.30
CA ALA A 348 34.13 16.66 24.21
C ALA A 348 34.71 16.32 25.59
N PRO A 349 35.14 17.28 26.42
CA PRO A 349 35.30 16.99 27.84
C PRO A 349 33.93 16.47 28.29
N SER A 350 33.85 15.16 28.25
CA SER A 350 32.72 14.33 28.54
C SER A 350 33.08 13.86 29.92
N PHE A 351 32.96 14.80 30.85
CA PHE A 351 32.64 14.43 32.21
C PHE A 351 31.28 13.75 32.05
N VAL A 352 31.31 12.42 32.02
CA VAL A 352 30.06 11.69 32.01
C VAL A 352 29.58 11.84 33.43
N LYS A 353 28.52 12.61 33.66
CA LYS A 353 27.95 12.66 35.01
C LYS A 353 27.74 11.19 35.46
N PRO A 354 28.01 10.86 36.72
CA PRO A 354 27.95 9.47 37.16
C PRO A 354 26.57 8.89 36.92
N GLU A 355 26.47 7.58 36.72
CA GLU A 355 25.19 6.91 36.80
C GLU A 355 24.95 6.51 38.24
N VAL A 356 23.73 6.73 38.72
CA VAL A 356 23.34 6.31 40.07
C VAL A 356 21.94 5.72 40.01
N SER A 357 21.74 4.61 40.70
CA SER A 357 20.45 3.94 40.82
C SER A 357 20.33 3.30 42.20
N PHE A 358 19.11 3.20 42.71
CA PHE A 358 18.84 2.41 43.91
C PHE A 358 18.75 0.93 43.51
N SER A 359 19.55 0.08 44.16
CA SER A 359 19.35 -1.37 44.15
C SER A 359 18.35 -1.81 45.21
N SER A 360 18.25 -1.05 46.31
CA SER A 360 17.22 -1.19 47.33
C SER A 360 17.12 0.13 48.11
N PRO A 361 15.92 0.58 48.51
CA PRO A 361 14.61 0.04 48.13
C PRO A 361 14.21 0.43 46.70
N SER A 362 13.29 -0.30 46.08
CA SER A 362 12.73 0.05 44.76
C SER A 362 11.75 1.24 44.86
N ASN A 363 11.54 1.98 43.76
CA ASN A 363 10.58 3.07 43.72
C ASN A 363 9.16 2.58 44.04
N GLY A 364 8.48 3.27 44.96
CA GLY A 364 7.16 2.87 45.47
C GLY A 364 7.20 1.90 46.65
N SER A 365 8.38 1.45 47.11
CA SER A 365 8.48 0.56 48.28
C SER A 365 7.81 1.15 49.51
N LYS A 366 7.18 0.29 50.31
CA LYS A 366 6.47 0.66 51.53
C LYS A 366 7.19 0.09 52.75
N PHE A 367 7.36 0.90 53.78
CA PHE A 367 8.02 0.51 55.02
C PHE A 367 7.22 0.97 56.22
N GLU A 368 7.30 0.24 57.31
CA GLU A 368 6.57 0.58 58.52
C GLU A 368 7.30 1.65 59.33
N LYS A 369 6.55 2.54 60.00
CA LYS A 369 7.16 3.50 60.93
C LYS A 369 7.94 2.76 62.03
N GLY A 370 9.25 2.98 62.10
CA GLY A 370 10.18 2.35 63.03
C GLY A 370 11.01 1.21 62.42
N GLU A 371 10.70 0.80 61.19
CA GLU A 371 11.44 -0.22 60.45
C GLU A 371 12.80 0.30 59.96
N ALA A 372 13.79 -0.59 59.94
CA ALA A 372 15.10 -0.32 59.37
C ALA A 372 15.09 -0.61 57.88
N VAL A 373 15.13 0.44 57.05
CA VAL A 373 15.19 0.36 55.60
C VAL A 373 16.64 0.12 55.16
N SER A 374 16.89 -0.99 54.47
CA SER A 374 18.19 -1.28 53.87
C SER A 374 18.34 -0.53 52.55
N ILE A 375 19.21 0.47 52.55
CA ILE A 375 19.52 1.29 51.39
C ILE A 375 20.79 0.75 50.75
N SER A 376 20.70 0.42 49.47
CA SER A 376 21.81 0.02 48.62
C SER A 376 21.72 0.77 47.30
N VAL A 377 22.81 1.44 46.94
CA VAL A 377 22.92 2.28 45.76
C VAL A 377 24.02 1.70 44.87
N ARG A 378 23.73 1.59 43.57
CA ARG A 378 24.75 1.38 42.55
C ARG A 378 25.09 2.74 41.97
N ALA A 379 26.36 3.11 42.03
CA ALA A 379 26.87 4.29 41.38
C ALA A 379 28.14 3.90 40.61
N THR A 380 28.23 4.36 39.37
CA THR A 380 29.34 4.07 38.46
C THR A 380 29.55 5.29 37.58
N ASP A 381 30.80 5.67 37.34
CA ASP A 381 31.15 6.60 36.26
C ASP A 381 31.57 5.83 35.03
N ALA A 382 31.22 6.34 33.85
CA ALA A 382 31.68 5.75 32.60
C ALA A 382 33.18 5.97 32.37
N ASP A 383 33.74 7.00 32.98
CA ASP A 383 35.15 7.42 32.99
C ASP A 383 35.92 7.04 34.27
N ASP A 384 35.28 6.29 35.19
CA ASP A 384 35.85 5.66 36.39
C ASP A 384 36.50 6.63 37.41
N ASP A 385 35.93 7.83 37.55
CA ASP A 385 36.42 8.91 38.42
C ASP A 385 35.42 9.36 39.52
N LEU A 386 34.41 8.53 39.80
CA LEU A 386 33.41 8.73 40.84
C LEU A 386 34.06 9.09 42.19
N SER A 387 33.72 10.25 42.74
CA SER A 387 34.35 10.79 43.96
C SER A 387 33.53 10.56 45.23
N ARG A 388 32.19 10.67 45.17
CA ARG A 388 31.33 10.64 46.36
C ARG A 388 29.90 10.18 46.06
N VAL A 389 29.28 9.49 47.01
CA VAL A 389 27.83 9.16 46.97
C VAL A 389 27.15 9.57 48.27
N ILE A 390 26.15 10.43 48.20
CA ILE A 390 25.33 10.88 49.34
C ILE A 390 23.91 10.36 49.19
N VAL A 391 23.33 9.81 50.24
CA VAL A 391 21.89 9.49 50.27
C VAL A 391 21.18 10.40 51.26
N LYS A 392 20.02 10.93 50.86
CA LYS A 392 19.12 11.78 51.66
C LYS A 392 17.72 11.17 51.74
N ALA A 393 17.01 11.43 52.84
CA ALA A 393 15.57 11.21 52.98
C ALA A 393 14.89 12.55 53.24
N ASN A 394 13.91 12.95 52.40
CA ASN A 394 13.21 14.24 52.50
C ASN A 394 14.16 15.44 52.69
N ASN A 395 15.20 15.50 51.84
CA ASN A 395 16.28 16.49 51.85
C ASN A 395 17.27 16.45 53.03
N LYS A 396 17.09 15.53 54.01
CA LYS A 396 18.05 15.33 55.11
C LYS A 396 19.04 14.22 54.75
N GLN A 397 20.33 14.49 54.85
CA GLN A 397 21.37 13.48 54.61
C GLN A 397 21.31 12.35 55.64
N ILE A 398 21.33 11.12 55.14
CA ILE A 398 21.26 9.89 55.93
C ILE A 398 22.53 9.04 55.76
N CYS A 399 23.18 9.06 54.59
CA CYS A 399 24.41 8.30 54.30
C CYS A 399 25.37 9.10 53.41
N ASP A 400 26.67 8.83 53.53
CA ASP A 400 27.75 9.55 52.84
C ASP A 400 28.95 8.63 52.63
N PHE A 401 29.30 8.37 51.38
CA PHE A 401 30.33 7.43 50.98
C PHE A 401 31.41 8.14 50.16
N ASN A 402 32.68 7.87 50.48
CA ASN A 402 33.81 8.29 49.67
C ASN A 402 34.14 7.19 48.66
N ALA A 403 33.85 7.44 47.38
CA ALA A 403 33.99 6.43 46.34
C ALA A 403 35.46 6.12 45.99
N ALA A 404 36.42 6.97 46.42
CA ALA A 404 37.85 6.68 46.29
C ALA A 404 38.36 5.55 47.21
N THR A 405 37.56 5.11 48.20
CA THR A 405 37.97 4.08 49.18
C THR A 405 37.00 2.92 49.34
N THR A 406 35.82 2.97 48.69
CA THR A 406 34.85 1.87 48.67
C THR A 406 34.01 1.91 47.40
N ASN A 407 33.70 0.72 46.86
CA ASN A 407 32.77 0.53 45.75
C ASN A 407 31.43 -0.09 46.19
N GLN A 408 31.20 -0.20 47.50
CA GLN A 408 29.95 -0.69 48.08
C GLN A 408 29.23 0.44 48.81
N PHE A 409 28.12 0.91 48.25
CA PHE A 409 27.33 2.03 48.78
C PHE A 409 26.05 1.50 49.44
N SER A 410 26.15 1.11 50.71
CA SER A 410 24.98 0.61 51.47
C SER A 410 24.97 1.07 52.91
N CYS A 411 23.77 1.30 53.45
CA CYS A 411 23.52 1.72 54.82
C CYS A 411 22.09 1.39 55.25
N ASN A 412 21.84 1.33 56.56
CA ASN A 412 20.48 1.18 57.09
C ASN A 412 19.95 2.53 57.57
N TRP A 413 18.71 2.85 57.22
CA TRP A 413 18.02 4.06 57.65
C TRP A 413 16.70 3.72 58.34
N THR A 414 16.45 4.26 59.53
CA THR A 414 15.21 4.00 60.27
C THR A 414 14.13 5.01 59.91
N ALA A 415 13.00 4.50 59.39
CA ALA A 415 11.85 5.28 58.95
C ALA A 415 11.06 5.85 60.15
N SER A 416 11.34 7.09 60.56
CA SER A 416 10.85 7.65 61.84
C SER A 416 9.54 8.46 61.73
N GLU A 417 9.10 8.84 60.54
CA GLU A 417 7.91 9.66 60.28
C GLU A 417 7.05 9.02 59.17
N VAL A 418 5.73 9.07 59.33
CA VAL A 418 4.74 8.50 58.39
C VAL A 418 4.48 9.49 57.25
N GLY A 419 4.35 8.99 56.03
CA GLY A 419 4.10 9.76 54.81
C GLY A 419 5.07 9.41 53.69
N ALA A 420 4.93 10.10 52.56
CA ALA A 420 5.86 9.96 51.45
C ALA A 420 7.27 10.41 51.88
N VAL A 421 8.25 9.54 51.68
CA VAL A 421 9.66 9.82 51.87
C VAL A 421 10.36 9.74 50.53
N LYS A 422 10.85 10.87 50.08
CA LYS A 422 11.70 10.96 48.90
C LYS A 422 13.12 10.60 49.31
N LEU A 423 13.56 9.40 48.95
CA LEU A 423 14.97 9.05 49.02
C LEU A 423 15.68 9.58 47.78
N GLU A 424 16.81 10.23 48.00
CA GLU A 424 17.61 10.86 46.96
C GLU A 424 19.06 10.43 47.13
N ALA A 425 19.57 9.67 46.17
CA ALA A 425 20.99 9.32 46.09
C ALA A 425 21.65 10.24 45.07
N ILE A 426 22.70 10.92 45.47
CA ILE A 426 23.47 11.86 44.66
C ILE A 426 24.88 11.30 44.53
N ALA A 427 25.25 10.87 43.33
CA ALA A 427 26.63 10.54 42.98
C ALA A 427 27.33 11.80 42.44
N THR A 428 28.61 11.95 42.73
CA THR A 428 29.43 13.09 42.32
C THR A 428 30.79 12.59 41.85
N ASP A 429 31.24 13.02 40.69
CA ASP A 429 32.55 12.69 40.11
C ASP A 429 33.65 13.66 40.60
N ALA A 430 34.86 13.58 40.02
CA ALA A 430 35.99 14.44 40.37
C ALA A 430 35.81 15.90 39.92
N GLU A 431 35.01 16.15 38.88
CA GLU A 431 34.72 17.47 38.31
C GLU A 431 33.45 18.13 38.87
N ASN A 432 32.85 17.52 39.88
CA ASN A 432 31.61 17.94 40.54
C ASN A 432 30.36 17.86 39.66
N LEU A 433 30.36 17.08 38.58
CA LEU A 433 29.10 16.69 37.98
C LEU A 433 28.40 15.71 38.89
N THR A 434 27.08 15.81 38.90
CA THR A 434 26.25 15.00 39.77
C THR A 434 25.16 14.32 38.98
N ALA A 435 24.86 13.10 39.39
CA ALA A 435 23.61 12.48 39.04
C ALA A 435 22.83 12.14 40.29
N THR A 436 21.53 12.08 40.10
CA THR A 436 20.60 11.92 41.20
C THR A 436 19.60 10.84 40.84
N ALA A 437 19.59 9.76 41.63
CA ALA A 437 18.50 8.80 41.63
C ALA A 437 17.52 9.19 42.73
N ARG A 438 16.24 9.04 42.42
CA ARG A 438 15.17 9.22 43.41
C ARG A 438 14.32 7.98 43.42
N VAL A 439 14.02 7.52 44.63
CA VAL A 439 12.93 6.59 44.86
C VAL A 439 12.01 7.23 45.88
N ASN A 440 10.73 7.31 45.56
CA ASN A 440 9.71 7.67 46.51
C ASN A 440 9.30 6.40 47.22
N ILE A 441 9.54 6.33 48.51
CA ILE A 441 9.01 5.26 49.36
C ILE A 441 7.90 5.84 50.22
N THR A 442 6.98 5.01 50.67
CA THR A 442 5.93 5.45 51.60
C THR A 442 6.19 4.82 52.95
N VAL A 443 6.35 5.63 53.99
CA VAL A 443 6.40 5.13 55.35
C VAL A 443 4.98 5.13 55.87
N GLU A 444 4.41 3.95 56.05
CA GLU A 444 3.02 3.79 56.46
C GLU A 444 2.94 3.44 57.95
N LYS A 445 1.82 3.79 58.56
CA LYS A 445 1.46 3.26 59.87
C LYS A 445 0.83 1.90 59.61
N VAL A 446 1.22 0.87 60.37
CA VAL A 446 0.69 -0.49 60.21
C VAL A 446 -0.83 -0.51 60.20
N GLU A 447 -1.40 -0.71 59.02
CA GLU A 447 -2.80 -1.08 58.79
C GLU A 447 -2.82 -2.20 57.74
N THR A 448 -3.41 -3.33 58.14
CA THR A 448 -3.51 -4.60 57.41
C THR A 448 -4.37 -4.52 56.14
N PRO A 449 -4.24 -5.46 55.17
CA PRO A 449 -4.07 -5.21 53.74
C PRO A 449 -5.35 -5.23 52.89
N THR A 450 -5.29 -4.64 51.68
CA THR A 450 -5.83 -5.18 50.40
C THR A 450 -5.29 -4.36 49.20
N PRO A 451 -5.10 -4.97 48.01
CA PRO A 451 -4.39 -4.39 46.85
C PRO A 451 -5.29 -3.50 45.95
N PRO A 452 -4.76 -2.51 45.19
CA PRO A 452 -5.56 -1.72 44.26
C PRO A 452 -5.45 -2.24 42.80
N PRO A 453 -6.53 -2.21 42.00
CA PRO A 453 -6.46 -2.28 40.54
C PRO A 453 -6.39 -0.88 39.90
N THR A 454 -6.05 -0.89 38.61
CA THR A 454 -5.80 0.22 37.68
C THR A 454 -6.97 1.21 37.51
N GLY A 455 -6.69 2.53 37.52
CA GLY A 455 -7.65 3.60 37.13
C GLY A 455 -7.15 5.06 37.28
N GLY A 456 -6.78 5.70 36.16
CA GLY A 456 -7.01 7.10 35.70
C GLY A 456 -6.70 8.36 36.54
N LEU A 457 -6.37 9.46 35.83
CA LEU A 457 -6.31 10.86 36.33
C LEU A 457 -7.64 11.37 36.94
N CYS A 458 -8.71 10.59 36.80
CA CYS A 458 -10.08 10.91 37.21
C CYS A 458 -10.59 10.09 38.40
N ALA A 459 -9.75 9.29 39.05
CA ALA A 459 -10.17 8.37 40.11
C ALA A 459 -10.91 9.06 41.28
N ASP A 460 -10.61 10.35 41.52
CA ASP A 460 -11.19 11.14 42.61
C ASP A 460 -12.50 11.84 42.25
N PHE A 461 -12.98 11.71 41.00
CA PHE A 461 -14.22 12.34 40.54
C PHE A 461 -15.38 11.35 40.47
N ASN A 462 -16.59 11.85 40.72
CA ASN A 462 -17.80 11.05 40.58
C ASN A 462 -18.05 10.68 39.11
N VAL A 463 -18.42 9.42 38.85
CA VAL A 463 -18.77 8.92 37.51
C VAL A 463 -20.28 9.00 37.33
N TYR A 464 -20.76 9.64 36.27
CA TYR A 464 -22.18 9.66 35.92
C TYR A 464 -22.71 8.22 35.71
N PRO A 465 -23.88 7.84 36.26
CA PRO A 465 -24.95 8.70 36.79
C PRO A 465 -24.88 9.07 38.28
N ASP A 466 -23.77 8.77 38.97
CA ASP A 466 -23.63 9.05 40.41
C ASP A 466 -23.29 10.52 40.69
N TRP A 467 -24.30 11.38 40.61
CA TRP A 467 -24.18 12.83 40.76
C TRP A 467 -23.45 13.30 42.04
N THR A 468 -22.56 14.30 41.89
CA THR A 468 -21.86 14.95 43.02
C THR A 468 -22.80 15.46 44.11
N ARG A 469 -24.01 15.90 43.72
CA ARG A 469 -25.04 16.42 44.64
C ARG A 469 -26.29 15.53 44.71
N GLY A 470 -26.15 14.24 44.47
CA GLY A 470 -27.23 13.25 44.56
C GLY A 470 -28.09 13.15 43.29
N ASP A 471 -28.58 14.28 42.77
CA ASP A 471 -29.38 14.31 41.53
C ASP A 471 -28.99 15.42 40.53
N HIS A 472 -27.90 16.16 40.80
CA HIS A 472 -27.43 17.27 39.97
C HIS A 472 -25.94 17.61 40.22
N ALA A 473 -25.41 18.55 39.42
CA ALA A 473 -24.12 19.22 39.65
C ALA A 473 -24.31 20.74 39.69
N THR A 474 -23.41 21.45 40.38
CA THR A 474 -23.39 22.91 40.47
C THR A 474 -22.06 23.48 40.00
N GLY A 475 -22.01 24.79 39.73
CA GLY A 475 -20.81 25.45 39.20
C GLY A 475 -19.53 25.08 39.95
N GLY A 476 -18.58 24.46 39.24
CA GLY A 476 -17.30 23.97 39.75
C GLY A 476 -17.26 22.49 40.17
N ASP A 477 -18.41 21.81 40.29
CA ASP A 477 -18.44 20.36 40.52
C ASP A 477 -17.89 19.63 39.27
N ILE A 478 -17.10 18.56 39.46
CA ILE A 478 -16.50 17.77 38.39
C ILE A 478 -17.13 16.38 38.37
N MET A 479 -17.54 15.95 37.17
CA MET A 479 -18.14 14.65 36.92
C MET A 479 -17.46 13.98 35.73
N VAL A 480 -17.26 12.67 35.81
CA VAL A 480 -16.69 11.85 34.74
C VAL A 480 -17.81 11.18 33.97
N HIS A 481 -17.72 11.23 32.65
CA HIS A 481 -18.63 10.53 31.75
C HIS A 481 -17.84 10.09 30.51
N LYS A 482 -17.95 8.81 30.13
CA LYS A 482 -17.24 8.20 28.99
C LYS A 482 -15.72 8.51 28.96
N ASN A 483 -15.03 8.27 30.08
CA ASN A 483 -13.59 8.52 30.26
C ASN A 483 -13.15 10.00 30.12
N ILE A 484 -14.09 10.94 30.23
CA ILE A 484 -13.83 12.38 30.19
C ILE A 484 -14.38 13.04 31.45
N ALA A 485 -13.58 13.87 32.12
CA ALA A 485 -14.03 14.72 33.21
C ALA A 485 -14.56 16.05 32.67
N TYR A 486 -15.71 16.47 33.17
CA TYR A 486 -16.37 17.73 32.86
C TYR A 486 -16.58 18.53 34.14
N SER A 487 -16.32 19.83 34.11
CA SER A 487 -16.71 20.76 35.15
C SER A 487 -18.06 21.38 34.82
N ALA A 488 -19.00 21.34 35.77
CA ALA A 488 -20.26 22.05 35.62
C ALA A 488 -20.00 23.58 35.66
N VAL A 489 -20.52 24.31 34.68
CA VAL A 489 -20.36 25.78 34.55
C VAL A 489 -21.36 26.49 35.47
N TYR A 490 -22.57 25.95 35.58
CA TYR A 490 -23.64 26.40 36.47
C TYR A 490 -24.45 25.18 36.95
N TRP A 491 -25.60 25.39 37.62
CA TRP A 491 -26.47 24.28 38.03
C TRP A 491 -26.93 23.48 36.81
N THR A 492 -26.80 22.15 36.85
CA THR A 492 -27.22 21.27 35.76
C THR A 492 -27.64 19.89 36.23
N GLN A 493 -28.58 19.31 35.48
CA GLN A 493 -29.03 17.92 35.57
C GLN A 493 -28.85 17.18 34.23
N SER A 494 -28.20 17.80 33.25
CA SER A 494 -27.92 17.17 31.96
C SER A 494 -26.67 16.31 32.04
N VAL A 495 -26.62 15.22 31.27
CA VAL A 495 -25.49 14.29 31.23
C VAL A 495 -24.16 15.05 31.06
N PRO A 496 -23.08 14.75 31.82
CA PRO A 496 -21.82 15.49 31.68
C PRO A 496 -21.30 15.52 30.25
N GLY A 497 -21.03 16.74 29.76
CA GLY A 497 -20.59 17.00 28.39
C GLY A 497 -21.70 17.04 27.34
N SER A 498 -22.97 16.90 27.71
CA SER A 498 -24.09 16.87 26.74
C SER A 498 -24.55 18.24 26.24
N ASP A 499 -24.21 19.32 26.94
CA ASP A 499 -24.61 20.68 26.57
C ASP A 499 -23.67 21.75 27.15
N SER A 500 -24.01 23.02 26.90
CA SER A 500 -23.24 24.19 27.36
C SER A 500 -23.19 24.42 28.88
N SER A 501 -23.90 23.61 29.68
CA SER A 501 -23.79 23.66 31.14
C SER A 501 -22.54 22.95 31.67
N TRP A 502 -21.81 22.27 30.79
CA TRP A 502 -20.55 21.60 31.06
C TRP A 502 -19.40 22.23 30.29
N SER A 503 -18.24 22.33 30.93
CA SER A 503 -16.97 22.63 30.29
C SER A 503 -16.04 21.43 30.42
N LEU A 504 -15.36 21.06 29.34
CA LEU A 504 -14.36 19.99 29.37
C LEU A 504 -13.29 20.30 30.44
N HIS A 505 -13.01 19.32 31.32
CA HIS A 505 -11.98 19.44 32.35
C HIS A 505 -10.68 18.75 31.92
N LEU A 506 -10.73 17.44 31.66
CA LEU A 506 -9.62 16.64 31.13
C LEU A 506 -10.11 15.28 30.62
N ASN A 507 -9.31 14.62 29.78
CA ASN A 507 -9.51 13.21 29.44
C ASN A 507 -8.81 12.33 30.49
N CYS A 508 -9.49 11.30 30.99
CA CYS A 508 -9.05 10.52 32.15
C CYS A 508 -7.83 9.62 31.88
N ASP A 509 -7.53 9.39 30.60
CA ASP A 509 -6.34 8.68 30.10
C ASP A 509 -5.12 9.59 29.87
N GLY A 510 -5.27 10.91 30.06
CA GLY A 510 -4.18 11.89 29.88
C GLY A 510 -4.01 12.40 28.45
N THR A 511 -4.88 12.04 27.52
CA THR A 511 -4.94 12.69 26.20
C THR A 511 -5.32 14.18 26.32
N GLU A 512 -4.94 14.99 25.32
CA GLU A 512 -5.14 16.43 25.37
C GLU A 512 -6.63 16.80 25.42
N PRO A 513 -7.06 17.74 26.29
CA PRO A 513 -8.44 18.20 26.31
C PRO A 513 -8.86 18.75 24.93
N GLY A 514 -9.88 18.14 24.33
CA GLY A 514 -10.42 18.52 23.02
C GLY A 514 -10.09 17.52 21.92
N THR A 515 -9.26 16.52 22.20
CA THR A 515 -9.07 15.34 21.36
C THR A 515 -9.92 14.17 21.85
N ALA A 516 -10.10 13.17 20.99
CA ALA A 516 -10.71 11.90 21.37
C ALA A 516 -9.89 11.24 22.51
N PRO A 517 -10.54 10.64 23.53
CA PRO A 517 -9.87 9.71 24.44
C PRO A 517 -9.27 8.54 23.66
N ALA A 518 -8.22 7.93 24.20
CA ALA A 518 -7.59 6.73 23.65
C ALA A 518 -8.62 5.63 23.42
N LEU A 519 -9.49 5.39 24.41
CA LEU A 519 -10.64 4.50 24.31
C LEU A 519 -11.87 5.26 23.80
N SER A 520 -12.00 5.36 22.48
CA SER A 520 -13.15 5.96 21.80
C SER A 520 -13.43 5.26 20.47
N LEU A 521 -14.65 5.46 19.95
CA LEU A 521 -15.02 4.94 18.63
C LEU A 521 -14.12 5.57 17.56
N ARG A 522 -13.29 4.76 16.91
CA ARG A 522 -12.40 5.24 15.85
C ARG A 522 -13.18 5.48 14.57
N ASN A 523 -12.83 6.56 13.88
CA ASN A 523 -13.12 6.75 12.45
C ASN A 523 -11.81 6.54 11.70
N PRO A 524 -11.41 5.28 11.43
CA PRO A 524 -10.14 4.99 10.79
C PRO A 524 -10.11 5.61 9.38
N MET A 525 -8.99 6.25 9.06
CA MET A 525 -8.77 6.88 7.76
C MET A 525 -8.52 5.85 6.66
N ASP A 526 -7.83 4.76 7.02
CA ASP A 526 -7.47 3.64 6.16
C ASP A 526 -8.06 2.33 6.71
N PRO A 527 -8.46 1.37 5.84
CA PRO A 527 -8.91 0.06 6.29
C PRO A 527 -7.81 -0.76 6.96
N VAL A 528 -8.18 -1.68 7.87
CA VAL A 528 -7.23 -2.66 8.42
C VAL A 528 -6.72 -3.57 7.31
N ARG A 529 -5.40 -3.80 7.28
CA ARG A 529 -4.78 -4.74 6.34
C ARG A 529 -5.25 -6.17 6.63
N LEU A 530 -5.81 -6.82 5.61
CA LEU A 530 -6.39 -8.17 5.72
C LEU A 530 -5.43 -9.29 5.32
N GLU A 531 -4.14 -8.99 5.28
CA GLU A 531 -3.09 -9.96 5.00
C GLU A 531 -2.81 -10.80 6.24
N VAL A 532 -2.96 -12.11 6.10
CA VAL A 532 -2.65 -13.09 7.15
C VAL A 532 -1.75 -14.15 6.53
N ALA A 533 -0.60 -14.40 7.13
CA ALA A 533 0.36 -15.36 6.60
C ALA A 533 -0.29 -16.75 6.44
N GLY A 534 -0.09 -17.35 5.26
CA GLY A 534 -0.70 -18.64 4.89
C GLY A 534 -2.10 -18.55 4.26
N TRP A 535 -2.70 -17.36 4.19
CA TRP A 535 -4.00 -17.12 3.56
C TRP A 535 -3.85 -16.40 2.20
N PRO A 536 -4.77 -16.64 1.24
CA PRO A 536 -4.73 -15.96 -0.05
C PRO A 536 -5.21 -14.50 0.05
N ASN A 537 -4.91 -13.69 -0.96
CA ASN A 537 -5.44 -12.32 -1.09
C ASN A 537 -6.91 -12.22 -1.52
N THR A 538 -7.67 -13.30 -1.36
CA THR A 538 -9.09 -13.34 -1.67
C THR A 538 -9.84 -13.86 -0.45
N PHE A 539 -11.05 -13.35 -0.24
CA PHE A 539 -11.87 -13.73 0.90
C PHE A 539 -12.13 -15.24 0.87
N VAL A 540 -11.80 -15.94 1.96
CA VAL A 540 -11.98 -17.39 2.04
C VAL A 540 -13.34 -17.71 2.65
N VAL A 541 -14.09 -18.58 1.98
CA VAL A 541 -15.31 -19.18 2.53
C VAL A 541 -15.16 -20.68 2.51
N ALA A 542 -15.36 -21.34 3.65
CA ALA A 542 -15.20 -22.78 3.76
C ALA A 542 -16.13 -23.44 4.79
N SER A 543 -16.48 -24.69 4.53
CA SER A 543 -17.03 -25.68 5.46
C SER A 543 -16.02 -26.82 5.70
N PRO A 544 -16.25 -27.75 6.64
CA PRO A 544 -15.28 -28.80 7.00
C PRO A 544 -14.79 -29.68 5.82
N SER A 545 -15.61 -29.88 4.79
CA SER A 545 -15.25 -30.68 3.59
C SER A 545 -14.64 -29.89 2.42
N THR A 546 -14.62 -28.55 2.49
CA THR A 546 -14.14 -27.70 1.38
C THR A 546 -12.69 -27.26 1.58
N GLN A 547 -12.05 -26.77 0.51
CA GLN A 547 -10.65 -26.32 0.57
C GLN A 547 -10.52 -24.99 1.31
N ALA A 548 -9.64 -24.97 2.32
CA ALA A 548 -9.18 -23.77 3.02
C ALA A 548 -7.75 -23.97 3.53
N PRO A 549 -7.02 -22.90 3.86
CA PRO A 549 -5.82 -23.00 4.69
C PRO A 549 -6.10 -23.80 5.97
N SER A 550 -5.11 -24.57 6.41
CA SER A 550 -5.27 -25.45 7.59
C SER A 550 -5.52 -24.60 8.84
N THR A 551 -6.50 -24.99 9.64
CA THR A 551 -6.78 -24.37 10.94
C THR A 551 -6.71 -25.39 12.06
N LEU A 552 -6.37 -24.94 13.26
CA LEU A 552 -6.33 -25.76 14.48
C LEU A 552 -7.04 -24.99 15.59
N THR A 553 -8.09 -25.55 16.18
CA THR A 553 -8.74 -24.95 17.35
C THR A 553 -8.13 -25.53 18.62
N ILE A 554 -7.62 -24.65 19.48
CA ILE A 554 -7.06 -25.03 20.78
C ILE A 554 -7.96 -24.50 21.87
N ALA A 555 -8.56 -25.40 22.64
CA ALA A 555 -9.33 -25.04 23.83
C ALA A 555 -8.35 -24.65 24.95
N ALA A 556 -8.30 -23.36 25.28
CA ALA A 556 -7.60 -22.86 26.45
C ALA A 556 -8.43 -23.11 27.72
N SER A 557 -7.82 -22.92 28.90
CA SER A 557 -8.53 -23.08 30.18
C SER A 557 -9.83 -22.26 30.22
N SER A 558 -10.90 -22.86 30.75
CA SER A 558 -12.14 -22.14 31.05
C SER A 558 -12.04 -21.36 32.35
N SER A 559 -13.01 -20.47 32.61
CA SER A 559 -13.15 -19.69 33.84
C SER A 559 -13.02 -20.53 35.11
N ASP A 560 -13.68 -21.69 35.13
CA ASP A 560 -13.71 -22.60 36.28
C ASP A 560 -12.34 -23.25 36.55
N ALA A 561 -11.52 -23.42 35.50
CA ALA A 561 -10.21 -24.05 35.58
C ALA A 561 -9.09 -23.08 36.01
N LEU A 562 -9.31 -21.75 35.94
CA LEU A 562 -8.27 -20.76 36.28
C LEU A 562 -7.86 -20.78 37.75
N THR A 563 -8.75 -21.22 38.64
CA THR A 563 -8.48 -21.30 40.09
C THR A 563 -7.79 -22.60 40.52
N ASP A 564 -7.75 -23.61 39.65
CA ASP A 564 -7.17 -24.92 39.90
C ASP A 564 -5.81 -25.05 39.19
N LEU A 565 -4.73 -24.99 39.98
CA LEU A 565 -3.36 -25.08 39.47
C LEU A 565 -3.11 -26.35 38.64
N GLU A 566 -3.70 -27.49 39.00
CA GLU A 566 -3.48 -28.75 38.29
C GLU A 566 -4.20 -28.74 36.93
N GLN A 567 -5.43 -28.24 36.89
CA GLN A 567 -6.16 -28.10 35.62
C GLN A 567 -5.50 -27.07 34.71
N LEU A 568 -5.09 -25.92 35.25
CA LEU A 568 -4.36 -24.90 34.51
C LEU A 568 -3.04 -25.45 33.94
N THR A 569 -2.29 -26.22 34.73
CA THR A 569 -1.06 -26.90 34.26
C THR A 569 -1.36 -27.84 33.10
N ARG A 570 -2.42 -28.66 33.20
CA ARG A 570 -2.80 -29.60 32.13
C ARG A 570 -3.21 -28.88 30.84
N SER A 571 -3.90 -27.74 30.95
CA SER A 571 -4.24 -26.92 29.79
C SER A 571 -3.00 -26.36 29.09
N PHE A 572 -1.99 -25.90 29.84
CA PHE A 572 -0.72 -25.46 29.26
C PHE A 572 0.08 -26.61 28.64
N VAL A 573 0.10 -27.81 29.26
CA VAL A 573 0.69 -29.01 28.65
C VAL A 573 0.05 -29.30 27.30
N SER A 574 -1.29 -29.29 27.24
CA SER A 574 -2.02 -29.53 25.99
C SER A 574 -1.74 -28.46 24.93
N ALA A 575 -1.59 -27.19 25.33
CA ALA A 575 -1.26 -26.11 24.42
C ALA A 575 0.16 -26.26 23.85
N ILE A 576 1.15 -26.61 24.67
CA ILE A 576 2.53 -26.85 24.26
C ILE A 576 2.59 -28.01 23.25
N GLU A 577 1.98 -29.15 23.58
CA GLU A 577 1.97 -30.33 22.70
C GLU A 577 1.29 -30.02 21.34
N GLN A 578 0.22 -29.23 21.35
CA GLN A 578 -0.46 -28.83 20.11
C GLN A 578 0.34 -27.81 19.31
N ALA A 579 1.00 -26.84 19.96
CA ALA A 579 1.86 -25.85 19.30
C ALA A 579 3.02 -26.52 18.55
N GLU A 580 3.69 -27.49 19.17
CA GLU A 580 4.79 -28.24 18.55
C GLU A 580 4.36 -29.04 17.30
N ASN A 581 3.07 -29.33 17.17
CA ASN A 581 2.49 -30.06 16.04
C ASN A 581 1.69 -29.18 15.07
N ALA A 582 1.59 -27.86 15.30
CA ALA A 582 0.73 -26.97 14.53
C ALA A 582 1.22 -26.73 13.09
N GLY A 583 2.54 -26.81 12.84
CA GLY A 583 3.13 -26.55 11.53
C GLY A 583 2.81 -25.13 11.04
N THR A 584 2.16 -25.03 9.87
CA THR A 584 1.71 -23.75 9.28
C THR A 584 0.20 -23.52 9.47
N ALA A 585 -0.48 -24.30 10.32
CA ALA A 585 -1.91 -24.14 10.55
C ALA A 585 -2.19 -22.86 11.34
N SER A 586 -3.27 -22.14 10.99
CA SER A 586 -3.73 -21.01 11.79
C SER A 586 -4.43 -21.50 13.06
N ILE A 587 -3.94 -21.06 14.22
CA ILE A 587 -4.41 -21.48 15.53
C ILE A 587 -5.52 -20.55 16.02
N MET A 588 -6.67 -21.11 16.41
CA MET A 588 -7.75 -20.39 17.06
C MET A 588 -7.81 -20.78 18.53
N ILE A 589 -7.55 -19.81 19.41
CA ILE A 589 -7.53 -20.02 20.86
C ILE A 589 -8.94 -19.78 21.40
N GLN A 590 -9.60 -20.82 21.89
CA GLN A 590 -10.97 -20.76 22.38
C GLN A 590 -11.02 -20.84 23.91
N SER A 591 -11.70 -19.88 24.53
CA SER A 591 -11.98 -19.86 25.98
C SER A 591 -13.17 -18.93 26.27
N ASP A 592 -13.92 -19.21 27.34
CA ASP A 592 -14.95 -18.31 27.89
C ASP A 592 -14.37 -17.18 28.76
N VAL A 593 -13.08 -17.27 29.10
CA VAL A 593 -12.41 -16.33 30.01
C VAL A 593 -12.38 -14.93 29.45
N LEU A 594 -12.04 -14.73 28.17
CA LEU A 594 -12.00 -13.38 27.58
C LEU A 594 -13.40 -12.78 27.50
N ASP A 595 -14.40 -13.56 27.09
CA ASP A 595 -15.80 -13.10 27.06
C ASP A 595 -16.27 -12.63 28.44
N LEU A 596 -15.93 -13.37 29.51
CA LEU A 596 -16.27 -12.99 30.89
C LEU A 596 -15.44 -11.80 31.41
N ALA A 597 -14.15 -11.73 31.03
CA ALA A 597 -13.25 -10.67 31.43
C ALA A 597 -13.60 -9.31 30.79
N THR A 598 -14.40 -9.27 29.71
CA THR A 598 -14.87 -8.00 29.12
C THR A 598 -15.60 -7.10 30.13
N GLN A 599 -16.21 -7.69 31.17
CA GLN A 599 -16.99 -6.96 32.16
C GLN A 599 -16.13 -6.17 33.15
N ASP A 600 -14.94 -6.68 33.51
CA ASP A 600 -14.15 -6.14 34.62
C ASP A 600 -12.62 -6.27 34.44
N LYS A 601 -12.18 -6.53 33.21
CA LYS A 601 -10.78 -6.76 32.84
C LYS A 601 -10.12 -7.91 33.62
N GLY A 602 -10.93 -8.90 33.98
CA GLY A 602 -10.49 -10.10 34.66
C GLY A 602 -10.32 -9.94 36.17
N ALA A 603 -10.75 -8.82 36.77
CA ALA A 603 -10.59 -8.55 38.19
C ALA A 603 -11.33 -9.58 39.08
N SER A 604 -12.51 -10.05 38.65
CA SER A 604 -13.33 -11.05 39.36
C SER A 604 -12.66 -12.42 39.50
N PHE A 605 -11.71 -12.75 38.62
CA PHE A 605 -10.96 -13.99 38.70
C PHE A 605 -9.88 -13.99 39.79
N GLY A 606 -9.51 -12.81 40.30
CA GLY A 606 -8.47 -12.67 41.30
C GLY A 606 -7.11 -13.15 40.81
N THR A 607 -6.36 -13.84 41.67
CA THR A 607 -5.02 -14.36 41.35
C THR A 607 -5.11 -15.67 40.57
N VAL A 608 -4.41 -15.74 39.43
CA VAL A 608 -4.28 -16.95 38.62
C VAL A 608 -2.82 -17.39 38.67
N ALA A 609 -2.52 -18.62 39.09
CA ALA A 609 -1.14 -19.09 39.30
C ALA A 609 -0.40 -19.47 37.99
N VAL A 610 -0.34 -18.52 37.06
CA VAL A 610 0.16 -18.68 35.68
C VAL A 610 1.61 -19.15 35.66
N LYS A 611 2.50 -18.47 36.39
CA LYS A 611 3.95 -18.77 36.34
C LYS A 611 4.24 -20.17 36.80
N GLN A 612 3.63 -20.57 37.92
CA GLN A 612 3.81 -21.91 38.47
C GLN A 612 3.23 -22.98 37.53
N ALA A 613 2.02 -22.76 36.99
CA ALA A 613 1.39 -23.70 36.09
C ALA A 613 2.20 -23.90 34.79
N LEU A 614 2.68 -22.82 34.19
CA LEU A 614 3.47 -22.88 32.95
C LEU A 614 4.84 -23.53 33.20
N THR A 615 5.49 -23.22 34.32
CA THR A 615 6.76 -23.87 34.71
C THR A 615 6.56 -25.38 34.88
N ASN A 616 5.50 -25.80 35.58
CA ASN A 616 5.17 -27.22 35.72
C ASN A 616 4.90 -27.88 34.35
N ALA A 617 4.20 -27.19 33.45
CA ALA A 617 3.89 -27.71 32.12
C ALA A 617 5.15 -27.91 31.27
N ILE A 618 6.12 -27.00 31.37
CA ILE A 618 7.42 -27.11 30.70
C ILE A 618 8.24 -28.25 31.29
N ASP A 619 8.25 -28.42 32.61
CA ASP A 619 8.93 -29.56 33.26
C ASP A 619 8.34 -30.91 32.82
N ILE A 620 7.02 -30.97 32.61
CA ILE A 620 6.32 -32.18 32.15
C ILE A 620 6.63 -32.48 30.68
N THR A 621 6.61 -31.47 29.81
CA THR A 621 6.77 -31.65 28.36
C THR A 621 8.22 -31.69 27.91
N GLY A 622 9.14 -31.11 28.68
CA GLY A 622 10.54 -30.91 28.29
C GLY A 622 10.74 -29.81 27.23
N SER A 623 9.75 -28.92 27.07
CA SER A 623 9.79 -27.83 26.09
C SER A 623 10.83 -26.75 26.44
N ARG A 624 11.18 -25.88 25.49
CA ARG A 624 12.27 -24.89 25.61
C ARG A 624 11.78 -23.45 25.57
N ILE A 625 10.84 -23.11 26.44
CA ILE A 625 10.44 -21.71 26.67
C ILE A 625 11.38 -21.11 27.72
N ASP A 626 11.87 -19.89 27.48
CA ASP A 626 12.82 -19.21 28.36
C ASP A 626 12.19 -18.86 29.71
N ILE A 627 12.84 -19.28 30.80
CA ILE A 627 12.35 -19.05 32.17
C ILE A 627 12.23 -17.56 32.52
N ASP A 628 13.07 -16.69 31.97
CA ASP A 628 13.01 -15.25 32.20
C ASP A 628 11.74 -14.65 31.57
N THR A 629 11.31 -15.18 30.42
CA THR A 629 10.05 -14.76 29.78
C THR A 629 8.82 -15.20 30.58
N ILE A 630 8.88 -16.35 31.27
CA ILE A 630 7.82 -16.81 32.17
C ILE A 630 7.78 -15.94 33.43
N ASN A 631 8.94 -15.61 33.98
CA ASN A 631 9.03 -14.77 35.17
C ASN A 631 8.49 -13.35 34.94
N ALA A 632 8.55 -12.86 33.71
CA ALA A 632 8.02 -11.57 33.29
C ALA A 632 6.48 -11.52 33.17
N LEU A 633 5.79 -12.67 33.13
CA LEU A 633 4.32 -12.72 33.11
C LEU A 633 3.74 -12.18 34.43
N SER A 634 2.43 -11.95 34.49
CA SER A 634 1.67 -11.68 35.71
C SER A 634 0.92 -12.94 36.18
N ASP A 635 0.60 -13.02 37.48
CA ASP A 635 -0.25 -14.10 38.04
C ASP A 635 -1.71 -13.65 38.13
N ASP A 636 -2.26 -13.35 36.95
CA ASP A 636 -3.64 -12.90 36.72
C ASP A 636 -4.12 -13.34 35.33
N VAL A 637 -5.32 -12.94 34.94
CA VAL A 637 -5.92 -13.30 33.64
C VAL A 637 -5.13 -12.71 32.45
N LYS A 638 -4.55 -11.52 32.60
CA LYS A 638 -3.67 -10.93 31.57
C LYS A 638 -2.45 -11.81 31.34
N GLY A 639 -1.80 -12.23 32.43
CA GLY A 639 -0.65 -13.13 32.37
C GLY A 639 -1.00 -14.49 31.81
N TRP A 640 -2.20 -15.00 32.08
CA TRP A 640 -2.72 -16.24 31.49
C TRP A 640 -2.83 -16.13 29.97
N ALA A 641 -3.41 -15.05 29.45
CA ALA A 641 -3.49 -14.83 28.01
C ALA A 641 -2.10 -14.67 27.38
N HIS A 642 -1.21 -13.92 28.04
CA HIS A 642 0.19 -13.77 27.62
C HIS A 642 0.97 -15.09 27.59
N ALA A 643 0.68 -16.02 28.51
CA ALA A 643 1.29 -17.34 28.52
C ALA A 643 0.94 -18.13 27.24
N TYR A 644 -0.32 -18.10 26.78
CA TYR A 644 -0.71 -18.75 25.52
C TYR A 644 -0.04 -18.10 24.32
N ASN A 645 -0.03 -16.77 24.25
CA ASN A 645 0.68 -16.04 23.19
C ASN A 645 2.17 -16.44 23.15
N LEU A 646 2.84 -16.48 24.31
CA LEU A 646 4.24 -16.89 24.43
C LEU A 646 4.47 -18.34 23.96
N ILE A 647 3.57 -19.27 24.30
CA ILE A 647 3.64 -20.66 23.84
C ILE A 647 3.62 -20.72 22.32
N PHE A 648 2.66 -20.06 21.66
CA PHE A 648 2.51 -20.15 20.21
C PHE A 648 3.59 -19.40 19.45
N THR A 649 4.00 -18.21 19.90
CA THR A 649 5.09 -17.47 19.26
C THR A 649 6.43 -18.20 19.37
N THR A 650 6.68 -18.89 20.48
CA THR A 650 7.93 -19.60 20.72
C THR A 650 7.98 -20.95 20.00
N LEU A 651 6.89 -21.72 20.08
CA LEU A 651 6.88 -23.13 19.65
C LEU A 651 6.28 -23.32 18.25
N ALA A 652 5.47 -22.37 17.76
CA ALA A 652 4.82 -22.43 16.45
C ALA A 652 5.05 -21.15 15.61
N PRO A 653 6.30 -20.70 15.38
CA PRO A 653 6.59 -19.40 14.72
C PRO A 653 6.22 -19.35 13.23
N GLN A 654 5.70 -20.44 12.65
CA GLN A 654 5.20 -20.49 11.28
C GLN A 654 3.66 -20.57 11.22
N ALA A 655 3.01 -20.75 12.37
CA ALA A 655 1.57 -20.65 12.52
C ALA A 655 1.20 -19.20 12.79
N THR A 656 0.07 -18.76 12.23
CA THR A 656 -0.61 -17.56 12.72
C THR A 656 -1.57 -17.95 13.84
N PHE A 657 -1.84 -17.07 14.79
CA PHE A 657 -2.79 -17.38 15.86
C PHE A 657 -3.68 -16.21 16.25
N GLY A 658 -4.86 -16.52 16.78
CA GLY A 658 -5.87 -15.53 17.17
C GLY A 658 -6.74 -15.98 18.32
N TRP A 659 -7.21 -15.03 19.12
CA TRP A 659 -8.17 -15.27 20.20
C TRP A 659 -9.60 -15.28 19.69
N SER A 660 -10.36 -16.26 20.16
CA SER A 660 -11.80 -16.39 19.91
C SER A 660 -12.59 -15.53 20.89
N LEU A 661 -13.52 -14.74 20.35
CA LEU A 661 -14.52 -13.95 21.08
C LEU A 661 -15.91 -14.29 20.56
N SER A 662 -16.90 -14.25 21.44
CA SER A 662 -18.30 -14.49 21.05
C SER A 662 -18.95 -13.22 20.54
N ILE A 663 -19.74 -13.33 19.46
CA ILE A 663 -20.77 -12.35 19.13
C ILE A 663 -21.89 -12.54 20.16
N GLY A 664 -21.88 -11.68 21.18
CA GLY A 664 -22.76 -11.75 22.34
C GLY A 664 -24.22 -11.41 22.05
N GLU A 665 -25.03 -11.40 23.11
CA GLU A 665 -26.47 -11.16 23.03
C GLU A 665 -26.83 -9.73 22.59
N PHE A 666 -25.91 -8.75 22.72
CA PHE A 666 -26.11 -7.38 22.25
C PHE A 666 -26.54 -7.35 20.77
N ALA A 667 -26.10 -8.32 19.96
CA ALA A 667 -26.46 -8.39 18.55
C ALA A 667 -27.97 -8.58 18.32
N TYR A 668 -28.75 -9.04 19.32
CA TYR A 668 -30.21 -9.14 19.24
C TYR A 668 -30.93 -7.83 19.54
N ASP A 669 -30.25 -6.89 20.20
CA ASP A 669 -30.81 -5.61 20.57
C ASP A 669 -30.90 -4.67 19.36
N THR A 670 -31.73 -3.64 19.50
CA THR A 670 -31.87 -2.59 18.48
C THR A 670 -30.84 -1.51 18.76
N HIS A 671 -30.04 -1.19 17.76
CA HIS A 671 -29.07 -0.11 17.81
C HIS A 671 -29.45 0.97 16.81
N SER A 672 -29.33 2.23 17.22
CA SER A 672 -29.60 3.38 16.34
C SER A 672 -28.58 3.47 15.19
N GLY A 673 -27.33 3.08 15.47
CA GLY A 673 -26.20 3.14 14.56
C GLY A 673 -24.88 2.75 15.24
N ARG A 674 -23.75 3.15 14.64
CA ARG A 674 -22.39 2.74 15.03
C ARG A 674 -22.08 3.06 16.49
N GLN A 675 -22.39 4.28 16.94
CA GLN A 675 -22.09 4.69 18.32
C GLN A 675 -22.86 3.87 19.36
N SER A 676 -24.10 3.45 19.06
CA SER A 676 -24.90 2.62 19.96
C SER A 676 -24.30 1.22 20.14
N VAL A 677 -23.80 0.61 19.05
CA VAL A 677 -23.06 -0.66 19.12
C VAL A 677 -21.76 -0.52 19.91
N TRP A 678 -21.05 0.60 19.72
CA TRP A 678 -19.82 0.88 20.46
C TRP A 678 -20.06 0.96 21.97
N ASP A 679 -21.04 1.76 22.37
CA ASP A 679 -21.37 2.01 23.77
C ASP A 679 -21.88 0.74 24.49
N GLU A 680 -22.61 -0.13 23.79
CA GLU A 680 -23.21 -1.33 24.38
C GLU A 680 -22.25 -2.54 24.39
N ALA A 681 -21.35 -2.67 23.42
CA ALA A 681 -20.55 -3.88 23.25
C ALA A 681 -19.08 -3.63 22.91
N SER A 682 -18.80 -2.91 21.82
CA SER A 682 -17.43 -2.87 21.26
C SER A 682 -16.41 -2.24 22.20
N VAL A 683 -16.80 -1.22 22.98
CA VAL A 683 -15.90 -0.53 23.91
C VAL A 683 -15.33 -1.46 24.98
N PHE A 684 -16.13 -2.40 25.48
CA PHE A 684 -15.72 -3.33 26.55
C PHE A 684 -14.70 -4.35 26.03
N THR A 685 -14.97 -4.90 24.84
CA THR A 685 -14.06 -5.83 24.17
C THR A 685 -12.77 -5.12 23.75
N ALA A 686 -12.85 -3.93 23.17
CA ALA A 686 -11.69 -3.14 22.78
C ALA A 686 -10.81 -2.79 24.00
N ASP A 687 -11.42 -2.31 25.10
CA ASP A 687 -10.70 -2.00 26.35
C ASP A 687 -10.02 -3.23 26.93
N LEU A 688 -10.68 -4.39 26.92
CA LEU A 688 -10.07 -5.65 27.37
C LEU A 688 -8.84 -6.02 26.54
N LEU A 689 -8.98 -6.08 25.21
CA LEU A 689 -7.90 -6.51 24.31
C LEU A 689 -6.70 -5.56 24.37
N ASP A 690 -6.96 -4.26 24.51
CA ASP A 690 -5.95 -3.21 24.67
C ASP A 690 -5.25 -3.26 26.02
N SER A 691 -6.03 -3.34 27.11
CA SER A 691 -5.51 -3.49 28.48
C SER A 691 -4.65 -4.74 28.62
N PHE A 692 -5.02 -5.81 27.93
CA PHE A 692 -4.24 -7.05 27.88
C PHE A 692 -3.11 -7.00 26.86
N GLU A 693 -3.02 -5.98 25.99
CA GLU A 693 -1.96 -5.82 24.99
C GLU A 693 -1.81 -7.04 24.06
N LEU A 694 -2.91 -7.75 23.77
CA LEU A 694 -2.85 -9.02 23.00
C LEU A 694 -2.50 -8.83 21.52
N TYR A 695 -2.78 -7.64 20.98
CA TYR A 695 -2.63 -7.30 19.56
C TYR A 695 -1.70 -6.11 19.32
N LYS A 696 -1.05 -5.60 20.38
CA LYS A 696 -0.23 -4.40 20.33
C LYS A 696 0.92 -4.57 19.32
N ALA A 697 1.05 -3.66 18.36
CA ALA A 697 1.93 -3.82 17.20
C ALA A 697 3.42 -4.02 17.55
N ASP A 698 3.90 -3.43 18.65
CA ASP A 698 5.28 -3.53 19.14
C ASP A 698 5.52 -4.71 20.11
N ALA A 699 4.47 -5.44 20.49
CA ALA A 699 4.59 -6.60 21.36
C ALA A 699 5.17 -7.80 20.61
N ALA A 700 6.27 -8.35 21.12
CA ALA A 700 6.97 -9.49 20.51
C ALA A 700 6.09 -10.77 20.40
N ASN A 701 5.09 -10.90 21.26
CA ASN A 701 4.19 -12.05 21.33
C ASN A 701 2.74 -11.67 20.99
N LYS A 702 2.51 -10.72 20.08
CA LYS A 702 1.14 -10.35 19.68
C LYS A 702 0.46 -11.46 18.88
N ALA A 703 -0.86 -11.54 18.97
CA ALA A 703 -1.68 -12.36 18.07
C ALA A 703 -1.81 -11.71 16.68
N ASP A 704 -2.15 -12.52 15.68
CA ASP A 704 -2.19 -12.12 14.27
C ASP A 704 -3.60 -11.72 13.80
N PHE A 705 -4.64 -12.31 14.38
CA PHE A 705 -6.03 -12.04 14.01
C PHE A 705 -6.98 -12.23 15.20
N VAL A 706 -8.19 -11.69 15.10
CA VAL A 706 -9.29 -11.94 16.05
C VAL A 706 -10.26 -12.94 15.44
N ALA A 707 -10.57 -14.03 16.15
CA ALA A 707 -11.63 -14.94 15.73
C ALA A 707 -12.95 -14.55 16.41
N PHE A 708 -14.02 -14.39 15.64
CA PHE A 708 -15.36 -14.18 16.17
C PHE A 708 -16.20 -15.41 15.92
N THR A 709 -16.95 -15.84 16.93
CA THR A 709 -17.84 -17.01 16.88
C THR A 709 -19.27 -16.59 17.17
N LYS A 710 -20.25 -17.38 16.69
CA LYS A 710 -21.66 -17.23 17.06
C LYS A 710 -22.14 -18.55 17.67
N SER A 711 -22.73 -18.49 18.86
CA SER A 711 -23.35 -19.67 19.47
C SER A 711 -24.52 -20.21 18.64
N ASN A 712 -24.61 -21.53 18.51
CA ASN A 712 -25.79 -22.20 17.94
C ASN A 712 -26.93 -22.37 18.96
N ALA A 713 -26.68 -22.08 20.24
CA ALA A 713 -27.68 -22.16 21.30
C ALA A 713 -28.68 -21.00 21.26
N THR A 714 -28.30 -19.89 20.62
CA THR A 714 -29.12 -18.68 20.49
C THR A 714 -29.74 -18.65 19.10
N ALA A 715 -30.76 -17.81 18.90
CA ALA A 715 -31.53 -17.81 17.66
C ALA A 715 -30.69 -17.37 16.44
N ALA A 716 -31.15 -17.67 15.22
CA ALA A 716 -30.53 -17.09 14.04
C ALA A 716 -30.70 -15.56 14.05
N LEU A 717 -29.62 -14.81 13.77
CA LEU A 717 -29.70 -13.36 13.64
C LEU A 717 -30.47 -12.99 12.37
N THR A 718 -31.30 -11.96 12.47
CA THR A 718 -31.90 -11.30 11.30
C THR A 718 -30.84 -10.51 10.52
N SER A 719 -31.18 -10.00 9.33
CA SER A 719 -30.25 -9.17 8.54
C SER A 719 -29.82 -7.90 9.26
N GLU A 720 -30.71 -7.30 10.06
CA GLU A 720 -30.42 -6.10 10.86
C GLU A 720 -29.50 -6.43 12.03
N GLN A 721 -29.78 -7.52 12.74
CA GLN A 721 -28.93 -8.00 13.83
C GLN A 721 -27.53 -8.42 13.35
N TRP A 722 -27.42 -8.97 12.13
CA TRP A 722 -26.11 -9.21 11.51
C TRP A 722 -25.36 -7.94 11.14
N HIS A 723 -26.07 -6.86 10.79
CA HIS A 723 -25.43 -5.56 10.59
C HIS A 723 -24.79 -5.07 11.90
N HIS A 724 -25.50 -5.15 13.03
CA HIS A 724 -24.93 -4.81 14.36
C HIS A 724 -23.75 -5.72 14.73
N ALA A 725 -23.85 -7.03 14.47
CA ALA A 725 -22.77 -7.97 14.74
C ALA A 725 -21.52 -7.68 13.93
N LEU A 726 -21.65 -7.36 12.64
CA LEU A 726 -20.53 -6.99 11.78
C LEU A 726 -19.95 -5.62 12.14
N GLU A 727 -20.79 -4.67 12.56
CA GLU A 727 -20.32 -3.38 13.08
C GLU A 727 -19.49 -3.58 14.36
N TYR A 728 -19.90 -4.46 15.28
CA TYR A 728 -19.09 -4.84 16.44
C TYR A 728 -17.73 -5.44 16.05
N VAL A 729 -17.73 -6.40 15.12
CA VAL A 729 -16.49 -7.01 14.59
C VAL A 729 -15.57 -5.91 14.03
N LYS A 730 -16.14 -5.01 13.21
CA LYS A 730 -15.42 -3.90 12.59
C LYS A 730 -14.84 -2.95 13.65
N GLN A 731 -15.64 -2.52 14.61
CA GLN A 731 -15.22 -1.57 15.64
C GLN A 731 -14.12 -2.12 16.55
N VAL A 732 -14.23 -3.38 16.96
CA VAL A 732 -13.18 -4.03 17.76
C VAL A 732 -11.89 -4.14 16.96
N THR A 733 -11.97 -4.61 15.70
CA THR A 733 -10.79 -4.79 14.83
C THR A 733 -10.15 -3.48 14.37
N ASP A 734 -10.93 -2.43 14.10
CA ASP A 734 -10.43 -1.08 13.80
C ASP A 734 -9.68 -0.49 15.01
N TYR A 735 -10.10 -0.83 16.24
CA TYR A 735 -9.42 -0.38 17.45
C TYR A 735 -8.09 -1.10 17.70
N VAL A 736 -8.08 -2.43 17.60
CA VAL A 736 -6.88 -3.25 17.85
C VAL A 736 -5.96 -3.41 16.63
N GLU A 737 -6.38 -2.88 15.48
CA GLU A 737 -5.64 -2.91 14.20
C GLU A 737 -5.26 -4.33 13.74
N ALA A 738 -6.18 -5.28 13.91
CA ALA A 738 -5.98 -6.69 13.55
C ALA A 738 -7.14 -7.23 12.69
N PRO A 739 -6.88 -8.06 11.67
CA PRO A 739 -7.92 -8.65 10.83
C PRO A 739 -8.76 -9.68 11.59
N ALA A 740 -9.99 -9.94 11.11
CA ALA A 740 -10.93 -10.87 11.73
C ALA A 740 -11.19 -12.14 10.91
N MET A 741 -11.42 -13.24 11.61
CA MET A 741 -12.01 -14.46 11.07
C MET A 741 -13.40 -14.68 11.69
N LEU A 742 -14.41 -14.96 10.88
CA LEU A 742 -15.67 -15.51 11.37
C LEU A 742 -15.53 -17.02 11.45
N ALA A 743 -15.26 -17.53 12.65
CA ALA A 743 -14.91 -18.92 12.90
C ALA A 743 -16.10 -19.73 13.44
N ASN A 744 -16.17 -21.01 13.08
CA ASN A 744 -17.16 -21.97 13.59
C ASN A 744 -18.61 -21.44 13.51
N MET A 745 -18.97 -20.83 12.39
CA MET A 745 -20.27 -20.20 12.19
C MET A 745 -21.36 -21.26 12.00
N PRO A 746 -22.46 -21.24 12.80
CA PRO A 746 -23.51 -22.25 12.71
C PRO A 746 -24.19 -22.27 11.34
N THR A 747 -23.94 -23.33 10.57
CA THR A 747 -24.30 -23.44 9.16
C THR A 747 -25.78 -23.19 8.91
N GLU A 748 -26.65 -23.79 9.74
CA GLU A 748 -28.10 -23.65 9.61
C GLU A 748 -28.62 -22.23 9.87
N GLN A 749 -27.87 -21.42 10.62
CA GLN A 749 -28.28 -20.08 11.02
C GLN A 749 -27.63 -18.98 10.15
N THR A 750 -26.42 -19.21 9.64
CA THR A 750 -25.59 -18.15 9.06
C THR A 750 -25.40 -18.26 7.55
N ALA A 751 -25.48 -19.47 6.98
CA ALA A 751 -25.18 -19.70 5.57
C ALA A 751 -26.09 -18.92 4.62
N ASN A 752 -27.37 -18.76 4.97
CA ASN A 752 -28.31 -18.02 4.12
C ASN A 752 -28.04 -16.51 4.09
N TYR A 753 -27.58 -15.93 5.20
CA TYR A 753 -27.21 -14.51 5.25
C TYR A 753 -25.94 -14.26 4.44
N PHE A 754 -24.84 -14.94 4.77
CA PHE A 754 -23.55 -14.67 4.12
C PHE A 754 -23.50 -15.13 2.67
N MET A 755 -24.02 -16.32 2.37
CA MET A 755 -23.92 -16.91 1.04
C MET A 755 -25.12 -16.61 0.14
N GLY A 756 -26.16 -15.94 0.65
CA GLY A 756 -27.36 -15.58 -0.08
C GLY A 756 -28.09 -16.79 -0.68
N ASN A 757 -29.14 -16.55 -1.45
CA ASN A 757 -29.70 -17.57 -2.35
C ASN A 757 -29.11 -17.45 -3.78
N THR A 758 -28.64 -16.25 -4.10
CA THR A 758 -27.97 -15.86 -5.34
C THR A 758 -26.67 -15.12 -5.01
N GLN A 759 -25.80 -14.89 -5.98
CA GLN A 759 -24.59 -14.07 -5.78
C GLN A 759 -24.89 -12.60 -5.47
N THR A 760 -26.07 -12.07 -5.85
CA THR A 760 -26.52 -10.71 -5.50
C THR A 760 -26.81 -10.54 -4.02
N ASP A 761 -27.33 -11.59 -3.38
CA ASP A 761 -27.84 -11.54 -2.00
C ASP A 761 -26.73 -11.81 -0.97
N GLN A 762 -25.53 -12.16 -1.45
CA GLN A 762 -24.38 -12.48 -0.63
C GLN A 762 -23.90 -11.27 0.18
N GLN A 763 -23.62 -11.50 1.47
CA GLN A 763 -23.12 -10.49 2.39
C GLN A 763 -21.61 -10.63 2.64
N ILE A 764 -20.90 -11.42 1.82
CA ILE A 764 -19.44 -11.62 1.91
C ILE A 764 -18.66 -10.31 1.78
N ARG A 765 -19.07 -9.40 0.90
CA ARG A 765 -18.44 -8.08 0.77
C ARG A 765 -18.61 -7.23 2.04
N LYS A 766 -19.78 -7.28 2.67
CA LYS A 766 -20.01 -6.58 3.95
C LYS A 766 -19.12 -7.15 5.06
N ALA A 767 -18.92 -8.47 5.08
CA ALA A 767 -17.96 -9.09 5.98
C ALA A 767 -16.52 -8.61 5.70
N ALA A 768 -16.09 -8.59 4.44
CA ALA A 768 -14.77 -8.09 4.05
C ALA A 768 -14.54 -6.62 4.42
N TYR A 769 -15.57 -5.77 4.25
CA TYR A 769 -15.55 -4.38 4.73
C TYR A 769 -15.45 -4.28 6.27
N SER A 770 -15.99 -5.26 6.98
CA SER A 770 -15.93 -5.38 8.44
C SER A 770 -14.65 -6.08 8.92
N ASN A 771 -13.55 -5.89 8.19
CA ASN A 771 -12.23 -6.44 8.42
C ASN A 771 -12.14 -7.98 8.47
N VAL A 772 -13.11 -8.70 7.90
CA VAL A 772 -13.10 -10.16 7.88
C VAL A 772 -12.31 -10.67 6.66
N PHE A 773 -11.32 -11.53 6.87
CA PHE A 773 -10.59 -12.18 5.76
C PHE A 773 -11.10 -13.59 5.44
N ALA A 774 -11.76 -14.25 6.40
CA ALA A 774 -12.26 -15.62 6.25
C ALA A 774 -13.57 -15.89 7.00
N LEU A 775 -14.43 -16.73 6.39
CA LEU A 775 -15.68 -17.25 6.95
C LEU A 775 -15.63 -18.78 6.96
N MET A 776 -15.63 -19.36 8.15
CA MET A 776 -15.54 -20.80 8.40
C MET A 776 -16.84 -21.31 9.03
N PHE A 777 -17.55 -22.18 8.32
CA PHE A 777 -18.78 -22.82 8.79
C PHE A 777 -18.48 -24.08 9.61
N ASP A 778 -19.34 -24.37 10.59
CA ASP A 778 -19.18 -25.49 11.53
C ASP A 778 -19.52 -26.87 10.93
N GLN A 779 -20.34 -26.91 9.88
CA GLN A 779 -20.91 -28.14 9.33
C GLN A 779 -20.98 -28.09 7.81
N ASP A 780 -20.98 -29.27 7.20
CA ASP A 780 -21.26 -29.40 5.78
C ASP A 780 -22.77 -29.48 5.54
N SER A 781 -23.22 -28.91 4.42
CA SER A 781 -24.51 -29.24 3.84
C SER A 781 -24.41 -29.14 2.33
N GLN A 782 -25.17 -29.96 1.61
CA GLN A 782 -25.16 -29.91 0.15
C GLN A 782 -25.49 -28.50 -0.39
N ALA A 783 -26.43 -27.80 0.27
CA ALA A 783 -26.80 -26.44 -0.08
C ALA A 783 -25.64 -25.46 0.13
N LEU A 784 -24.92 -25.56 1.25
CA LEU A 784 -23.75 -24.72 1.50
C LEU A 784 -22.62 -25.03 0.50
N THR A 785 -22.31 -26.31 0.27
CA THR A 785 -21.27 -26.72 -0.68
C THR A 785 -21.51 -26.13 -2.07
N SER A 786 -22.74 -26.22 -2.60
CA SER A 786 -23.07 -25.62 -3.90
C SER A 786 -22.94 -24.09 -3.90
N LYS A 787 -23.24 -23.41 -2.79
CA LYS A 787 -23.04 -21.95 -2.67
C LYS A 787 -21.55 -21.58 -2.60
N ILE A 788 -20.73 -22.38 -1.91
CA ILE A 788 -19.27 -22.19 -1.86
C ILE A 788 -18.67 -22.42 -3.26
N GLU A 789 -19.05 -23.49 -3.96
CA GLU A 789 -18.60 -23.77 -5.34
C GLU A 789 -18.96 -22.62 -6.28
N LEU A 790 -20.17 -22.07 -6.16
CA LEU A 790 -20.59 -20.89 -6.93
C LEU A 790 -19.73 -19.67 -6.59
N TYR A 791 -19.40 -19.44 -5.31
CA TYR A 791 -18.50 -18.36 -4.90
C TYR A 791 -17.07 -18.52 -5.47
N GLN A 792 -16.56 -19.75 -5.58
CA GLN A 792 -15.21 -20.00 -6.14
C GLN A 792 -15.06 -19.50 -7.60
N THR A 793 -16.15 -19.29 -8.33
CA THR A 793 -16.13 -18.76 -9.70
C THR A 793 -15.82 -17.26 -9.79
N ALA A 794 -16.06 -16.51 -8.72
CA ALA A 794 -15.86 -15.06 -8.65
C ALA A 794 -15.58 -14.64 -7.19
N LYS A 795 -14.32 -14.73 -6.79
CA LYS A 795 -13.89 -14.43 -5.42
C LYS A 795 -13.78 -12.93 -5.17
N VAL A 796 -14.01 -12.52 -3.93
CA VAL A 796 -13.79 -11.14 -3.50
C VAL A 796 -12.29 -10.94 -3.22
N PRO A 797 -11.60 -10.01 -3.91
CA PRO A 797 -10.22 -9.68 -3.59
C PRO A 797 -10.16 -8.89 -2.27
N LEU A 798 -9.11 -9.10 -1.48
CA LEU A 798 -8.90 -8.45 -0.18
C LEU A 798 -7.83 -7.38 -0.23
N TYR A 799 -6.78 -7.62 -1.01
CA TYR A 799 -5.64 -6.73 -1.20
C TYR A 799 -4.92 -7.05 -2.52
N TYR A 800 -4.22 -6.06 -3.07
CA TYR A 800 -3.48 -6.18 -4.32
C TYR A 800 -2.23 -7.06 -4.15
N ILE A 801 -1.97 -7.95 -5.12
CA ILE A 801 -0.70 -8.68 -5.25
C ILE A 801 -0.06 -8.30 -6.58
N GLY A 802 1.02 -7.52 -6.56
CA GLY A 802 1.78 -7.18 -7.77
C GLY A 802 3.06 -6.44 -7.41
N GLU A 803 3.82 -6.00 -8.41
CA GLU A 803 4.92 -5.06 -8.16
C GLU A 803 4.35 -3.83 -7.45
N GLU A 804 5.05 -3.32 -6.43
CA GLU A 804 4.67 -2.10 -5.75
C GLU A 804 4.42 -1.00 -6.77
N LEU A 805 3.45 -0.13 -6.50
CA LEU A 805 3.19 1.09 -7.29
C LEU A 805 4.41 2.04 -7.39
N GLU A 806 5.57 1.67 -6.82
CA GLU A 806 6.78 2.47 -6.76
C GLU A 806 7.33 2.83 -8.14
N LYS A 807 7.20 4.13 -8.45
CA LYS A 807 8.28 5.02 -8.95
C LYS A 807 9.08 4.55 -10.16
N GLY A 808 8.49 3.68 -10.99
CA GLY A 808 8.92 3.55 -12.37
C GLY A 808 8.83 4.92 -13.05
N SER A 809 9.71 5.15 -14.02
CA SER A 809 9.65 6.34 -14.85
C SER A 809 8.24 6.49 -15.46
N LEU A 810 7.57 7.63 -15.21
CA LEU A 810 6.22 7.90 -15.72
C LEU A 810 6.11 7.62 -17.22
N THR A 811 7.16 7.97 -17.97
CA THR A 811 7.26 7.71 -19.40
C THR A 811 8.62 7.12 -19.76
N ARG A 812 8.76 6.60 -20.99
CA ARG A 812 10.07 6.23 -21.56
C ARG A 812 11.01 7.42 -21.80
N ILE A 813 10.54 8.67 -21.67
CA ILE A 813 11.29 9.88 -21.98
C ILE A 813 11.87 10.45 -20.68
N GLU A 814 13.15 10.15 -20.42
CA GLU A 814 13.81 10.54 -19.17
C GLU A 814 13.79 12.06 -18.91
N ALA A 815 13.95 12.87 -19.96
CA ALA A 815 13.87 14.32 -19.86
C ALA A 815 12.50 14.80 -19.36
N LEU A 816 11.40 14.19 -19.80
CA LEU A 816 10.05 14.52 -19.33
C LEU A 816 9.91 14.20 -17.84
N ASN A 817 10.34 13.00 -17.43
CA ASN A 817 10.24 12.55 -16.05
C ASN A 817 11.02 13.48 -15.11
N GLN A 818 12.24 13.86 -15.51
CA GLN A 818 13.06 14.79 -14.73
C GLN A 818 12.46 16.20 -14.68
N GLU A 819 11.89 16.69 -15.79
CA GLU A 819 11.20 18.00 -15.81
C GLU A 819 9.96 18.02 -14.91
N LEU A 820 9.18 16.94 -14.88
CA LEU A 820 8.01 16.81 -14.00
C LEU A 820 8.42 16.68 -12.54
N ALA A 821 9.44 15.89 -12.21
CA ALA A 821 9.96 15.80 -10.85
C ALA A 821 10.50 17.15 -10.35
N ASN A 822 11.25 17.87 -11.18
CA ASN A 822 11.78 19.20 -10.84
C ASN A 822 10.69 20.28 -10.71
N ALA A 823 9.48 20.04 -11.22
CA ALA A 823 8.38 20.99 -11.14
C ALA A 823 7.71 21.01 -9.76
N GLU A 824 7.98 20.04 -8.87
CA GLU A 824 7.32 19.86 -7.57
C GLU A 824 7.18 21.16 -6.78
N SER A 825 8.29 21.83 -6.49
CA SER A 825 8.30 23.05 -5.68
C SER A 825 7.46 24.17 -6.32
N VAL A 826 7.55 24.34 -7.65
CA VAL A 826 6.81 25.37 -8.36
C VAL A 826 5.31 25.03 -8.43
N MET A 827 4.97 23.76 -8.63
CA MET A 827 3.58 23.32 -8.67
C MET A 827 2.92 23.46 -7.31
N ASP A 828 3.57 23.00 -6.23
CA ASP A 828 3.02 23.07 -4.88
C ASP A 828 2.90 24.50 -4.34
N ASN A 829 3.85 25.38 -4.68
CA ASN A 829 3.91 26.72 -4.09
C ASN A 829 3.38 27.84 -4.99
N GLU A 830 3.08 27.57 -6.27
CA GLU A 830 2.63 28.61 -7.21
C GLU A 830 1.41 28.21 -8.05
N ALA A 831 1.13 26.91 -8.24
CA ALA A 831 -0.05 26.45 -8.99
C ALA A 831 -1.14 25.88 -8.06
N PHE A 832 -0.77 25.02 -7.12
CA PHE A 832 -1.69 24.37 -6.19
C PHE A 832 -1.99 25.26 -5.00
N LEU A 833 -2.59 26.41 -5.28
CA LEU A 833 -2.93 27.42 -4.31
C LEU A 833 -4.43 27.41 -4.00
N TYR A 834 -4.77 27.74 -2.76
CA TYR A 834 -6.13 27.99 -2.34
C TYR A 834 -6.31 29.38 -1.76
N GLU A 835 -7.54 29.89 -1.88
CA GLU A 835 -7.89 31.20 -1.37
C GLU A 835 -8.27 31.12 0.11
N THR A 836 -7.53 31.83 0.96
CA THR A 836 -7.84 31.96 2.38
C THR A 836 -9.00 32.92 2.61
N PRO A 837 -9.60 32.93 3.81
CA PRO A 837 -10.70 33.85 4.14
C PRO A 837 -10.30 35.33 4.08
N GLN A 838 -8.99 35.63 4.06
CA GLN A 838 -8.41 36.96 3.93
C GLN A 838 -8.11 37.31 2.46
N SER A 839 -8.61 36.52 1.51
CA SER A 839 -8.31 36.61 0.07
C SER A 839 -6.80 36.55 -0.23
N GLN A 840 -6.06 35.76 0.55
CA GLN A 840 -4.67 35.45 0.27
C GLN A 840 -4.61 34.11 -0.45
N TRP A 841 -3.67 33.94 -1.37
CA TRP A 841 -3.41 32.66 -2.01
C TRP A 841 -2.24 31.98 -1.32
N VAL A 842 -2.46 30.78 -0.78
CA VAL A 842 -1.43 30.00 -0.06
C VAL A 842 -1.42 28.55 -0.54
N PRO A 843 -0.31 27.81 -0.36
CA PRO A 843 -0.20 26.42 -0.81
C PRO A 843 -1.28 25.50 -0.22
N SER A 844 -1.84 24.64 -1.07
CA SER A 844 -2.80 23.61 -0.68
C SER A 844 -2.22 22.66 0.35
N THR A 845 -3.03 22.29 1.34
CA THR A 845 -2.67 21.25 2.32
C THR A 845 -3.24 19.88 1.95
N VAL A 846 -4.19 19.83 1.01
CA VAL A 846 -4.89 18.60 0.59
C VAL A 846 -4.30 18.00 -0.68
N TYR A 847 -3.78 18.86 -1.57
CA TYR A 847 -3.34 18.50 -2.92
C TYR A 847 -1.86 18.79 -3.09
N LYS A 848 -1.08 17.75 -3.38
CA LYS A 848 0.38 17.81 -3.59
C LYS A 848 0.76 17.25 -4.95
N TRP A 849 1.84 17.78 -5.50
CA TRP A 849 2.36 17.39 -6.81
C TRP A 849 2.81 15.93 -6.86
N ASN A 850 3.46 15.42 -5.83
CA ASN A 850 3.90 14.03 -5.80
C ASN A 850 2.72 13.07 -5.81
N ASP A 851 1.70 13.29 -4.96
CA ASP A 851 0.46 12.50 -4.97
C ASP A 851 -0.22 12.50 -6.36
N PHE A 852 -0.14 13.63 -7.09
CA PHE A 852 -0.64 13.71 -8.46
C PHE A 852 0.20 12.86 -9.43
N LEU A 853 1.53 12.93 -9.34
CA LEU A 853 2.42 12.13 -10.19
C LEU A 853 2.26 10.63 -9.93
N ASP A 854 2.06 10.22 -8.68
CA ASP A 854 1.80 8.81 -8.33
C ASP A 854 0.48 8.33 -8.96
N GLY A 855 -0.59 9.14 -8.84
CA GLY A 855 -1.88 8.83 -9.47
C GLY A 855 -1.82 8.84 -11.00
N LEU A 856 -1.07 9.78 -11.59
CA LEU A 856 -0.84 9.84 -13.02
C LEU A 856 -0.03 8.65 -13.53
N ASN A 857 0.96 8.21 -12.76
CA ASN A 857 1.77 7.03 -13.06
C ASN A 857 0.92 5.77 -13.08
N ALA A 858 0.08 5.55 -12.06
CA ALA A 858 -0.86 4.44 -12.02
C ALA A 858 -1.80 4.47 -13.25
N MET A 859 -2.38 5.62 -13.58
CA MET A 859 -3.32 5.75 -14.70
C MET A 859 -2.66 5.67 -16.07
N HIS A 860 -1.40 6.07 -16.23
CA HIS A 860 -0.68 6.01 -17.49
C HIS A 860 -0.08 4.61 -17.75
N ASN A 861 0.63 4.06 -16.77
CA ASN A 861 1.39 2.83 -16.96
C ASN A 861 0.55 1.57 -16.77
N ILE A 862 -0.36 1.57 -15.80
CA ILE A 862 -1.25 0.44 -15.52
C ILE A 862 -2.59 0.66 -16.24
N GLY A 863 -3.21 1.81 -16.00
CA GLY A 863 -4.55 2.10 -16.47
C GLY A 863 -5.62 1.27 -15.75
N VAL A 864 -6.89 1.52 -16.11
CA VAL A 864 -8.05 0.90 -15.48
C VAL A 864 -8.97 0.35 -16.56
N ALA A 865 -9.26 -0.94 -16.53
CA ALA A 865 -10.04 -1.61 -17.58
C ALA A 865 -9.48 -1.42 -18.99
N GLY A 866 -8.15 -1.37 -19.13
CA GLY A 866 -7.48 -1.10 -20.41
C GLY A 866 -7.45 0.37 -20.83
N ASN A 867 -8.12 1.26 -20.10
CA ASN A 867 -8.08 2.70 -20.33
C ASN A 867 -6.86 3.30 -19.62
N LYS A 868 -5.95 3.88 -20.40
CA LYS A 868 -4.74 4.54 -19.90
C LYS A 868 -4.80 6.03 -20.14
N PHE A 869 -4.27 6.82 -19.20
CA PHE A 869 -4.13 8.25 -19.40
C PHE A 869 -3.09 8.50 -20.50
N TRP A 870 -3.51 9.08 -21.61
CA TRP A 870 -2.62 9.30 -22.74
C TRP A 870 -1.65 10.47 -22.50
N LEU A 871 -0.35 10.21 -22.64
CA LEU A 871 0.72 11.23 -22.54
C LEU A 871 1.61 11.32 -23.80
N MET A 872 1.66 10.29 -24.63
CA MET A 872 2.64 10.18 -25.72
C MET A 872 2.08 9.48 -26.96
N ASN A 873 2.66 9.79 -28.11
CA ASN A 873 2.49 9.09 -29.37
C ASN A 873 3.87 8.61 -29.87
N ASP A 874 4.04 7.31 -30.07
CA ASP A 874 5.30 6.72 -30.53
C ASP A 874 5.66 7.07 -31.98
N GLU A 875 4.74 7.65 -32.74
CA GLU A 875 4.97 8.10 -34.13
C GLU A 875 5.62 9.49 -34.22
N VAL A 876 5.79 10.21 -33.10
CA VAL A 876 6.41 11.54 -33.06
C VAL A 876 7.67 11.56 -32.20
N ASP A 877 8.49 12.58 -32.38
CA ASP A 877 9.74 12.75 -31.63
C ASP A 877 9.50 13.09 -30.15
N ASP A 878 10.50 12.81 -29.32
CA ASP A 878 10.43 13.02 -27.87
C ASP A 878 10.16 14.48 -27.48
N ALA A 879 10.65 15.46 -28.24
CA ALA A 879 10.42 16.87 -27.93
C ALA A 879 8.95 17.29 -28.19
N THR A 880 8.31 16.69 -29.19
CA THR A 880 6.87 16.83 -29.42
C THR A 880 6.06 16.11 -28.34
N ASN A 881 6.44 14.88 -27.97
CA ASN A 881 5.80 14.12 -26.90
C ASN A 881 5.85 14.83 -25.54
N ILE A 882 6.98 15.45 -25.19
CA ILE A 882 7.11 16.28 -23.98
C ILE A 882 6.03 17.39 -23.96
N LYS A 883 5.75 18.03 -25.10
CA LYS A 883 4.71 19.06 -25.20
C LYS A 883 3.31 18.46 -25.08
N TYR A 884 3.04 17.33 -25.73
CA TYR A 884 1.74 16.64 -25.62
C TYR A 884 1.43 16.27 -24.18
N ALA A 885 2.39 15.65 -23.47
CA ALA A 885 2.24 15.27 -22.07
C ALA A 885 1.94 16.48 -21.18
N LYS A 886 2.73 17.56 -21.28
CA LYS A 886 2.53 18.78 -20.49
C LYS A 886 1.20 19.46 -20.77
N VAL A 887 0.73 19.45 -22.01
CA VAL A 887 -0.59 20.02 -22.39
C VAL A 887 -1.73 19.16 -21.83
N ALA A 888 -1.63 17.83 -21.91
CA ALA A 888 -2.61 16.93 -21.32
C ALA A 888 -2.71 17.10 -19.79
N ILE A 889 -1.56 17.15 -19.11
CA ILE A 889 -1.46 17.41 -17.67
C ILE A 889 -2.07 18.78 -17.33
N ALA A 890 -1.70 19.83 -18.07
CA ALA A 890 -2.23 21.17 -17.83
C ALA A 890 -3.75 21.26 -18.02
N ALA A 891 -4.31 20.57 -19.01
CA ALA A 891 -5.75 20.58 -19.28
C ALA A 891 -6.54 19.98 -18.10
N PHE A 892 -6.08 18.86 -17.56
CA PHE A 892 -6.66 18.21 -16.39
C PHE A 892 -6.53 19.05 -15.12
N LEU A 893 -5.32 19.55 -14.84
CA LEU A 893 -5.07 20.36 -13.64
C LEU A 893 -5.82 21.69 -13.66
N ALA A 894 -6.02 22.29 -14.83
CA ALA A 894 -6.80 23.53 -14.95
C ALA A 894 -8.24 23.37 -14.44
N GLN A 895 -8.85 22.21 -14.68
CA GLN A 895 -10.18 21.89 -14.16
C GLN A 895 -10.10 21.65 -12.65
N SER A 896 -9.17 20.80 -12.20
CA SER A 896 -8.97 20.47 -10.79
C SER A 896 -8.73 21.72 -9.93
N MET A 897 -7.94 22.68 -10.44
CA MET A 897 -7.68 23.96 -9.80
C MET A 897 -8.94 24.78 -9.58
N GLN A 898 -9.88 24.73 -10.53
CA GLN A 898 -11.14 25.46 -10.43
C GLN A 898 -12.18 24.72 -9.58
N GLU A 899 -12.24 23.39 -9.63
CA GLU A 899 -13.23 22.61 -8.89
C GLU A 899 -12.92 22.52 -7.39
N THR A 900 -11.67 22.22 -7.03
CA THR A 900 -11.35 21.73 -5.68
C THR A 900 -10.13 22.38 -5.03
N ILE A 901 -9.02 22.50 -5.76
CA ILE A 901 -7.75 22.95 -5.16
C ILE A 901 -7.89 24.37 -4.61
N ARG A 902 -8.58 25.27 -5.34
CA ARG A 902 -8.81 26.65 -4.87
C ARG A 902 -9.55 26.76 -3.54
N TYR A 903 -10.27 25.72 -3.13
CA TYR A 903 -11.04 25.64 -1.89
C TYR A 903 -10.34 24.84 -0.79
N ASN A 904 -9.19 24.21 -1.10
CA ASN A 904 -8.48 23.29 -0.22
C ASN A 904 -9.41 22.19 0.36
N ALA A 905 -10.31 21.69 -0.48
CA ALA A 905 -11.33 20.73 -0.10
C ALA A 905 -11.39 19.60 -1.14
N CYS A 906 -11.32 18.37 -0.64
CA CYS A 906 -11.54 17.14 -1.41
C CYS A 906 -13.02 16.77 -1.47
N ASP A 907 -13.76 16.99 -0.37
CA ASP A 907 -15.20 16.84 -0.31
C ASP A 907 -15.89 18.11 -0.81
N GLU A 908 -17.06 17.90 -1.39
CA GLU A 908 -17.94 18.96 -1.87
C GLU A 908 -18.37 19.89 -0.74
N ASN A 909 -18.29 21.20 -0.99
CA ASN A 909 -18.83 22.21 -0.09
C ASN A 909 -20.35 22.32 -0.25
N ASN A 910 -21.05 22.65 0.83
CA ASN A 910 -22.47 22.97 0.76
C ASN A 910 -22.67 24.35 0.10
N TRP A 911 -23.13 24.36 -1.14
CA TRP A 911 -23.46 25.55 -1.93
C TRP A 911 -24.97 25.80 -2.02
N SER A 912 -25.77 25.00 -1.35
CA SER A 912 -27.23 25.05 -1.46
C SER A 912 -27.79 26.26 -0.73
N GLU A 913 -28.44 27.16 -1.48
CA GLU A 913 -29.03 28.40 -0.96
C GLU A 913 -30.41 28.62 -1.57
N VAL A 914 -31.27 29.37 -0.87
CA VAL A 914 -32.64 29.67 -1.33
C VAL A 914 -32.63 30.34 -2.71
N LYS A 915 -31.61 31.17 -2.98
CA LYS A 915 -31.46 31.85 -4.28
C LYS A 915 -31.24 30.90 -5.46
N TYR A 916 -30.83 29.65 -5.18
CA TYR A 916 -30.66 28.57 -6.16
C TYR A 916 -31.74 27.48 -6.05
N GLY A 917 -32.83 27.73 -5.30
CA GLY A 917 -33.98 26.84 -5.22
C GLY A 917 -33.96 25.84 -4.05
N ALA A 918 -33.00 25.95 -3.13
CA ALA A 918 -32.99 25.13 -1.92
C ALA A 918 -34.09 25.56 -0.92
N PRO A 919 -34.59 24.66 -0.04
CA PRO A 919 -35.65 24.99 0.92
C PRO A 919 -35.20 25.98 2.01
N ALA A 920 -33.90 26.05 2.29
CA ALA A 920 -33.26 27.01 3.19
C ALA A 920 -31.84 27.31 2.70
N ASP A 921 -31.13 28.23 3.36
CA ASP A 921 -29.69 28.40 3.13
C ASP A 921 -28.90 27.34 3.90
N TYR A 922 -27.97 26.69 3.20
CA TYR A 922 -27.13 25.57 3.65
C TYR A 922 -27.90 24.44 4.35
N PRO A 923 -28.97 23.89 3.73
CA PRO A 923 -29.70 22.76 4.26
C PRO A 923 -28.77 21.54 4.35
N MET A 924 -28.94 20.69 5.37
CA MET A 924 -28.10 19.50 5.54
C MET A 924 -28.30 18.47 4.43
N THR A 925 -29.48 18.47 3.80
CA THR A 925 -29.83 17.67 2.61
C THR A 925 -28.96 17.94 1.39
N ALA A 926 -28.06 18.93 1.44
CA ALA A 926 -26.99 19.09 0.47
C ALA A 926 -26.10 17.83 0.33
N SER A 927 -26.00 16.99 1.36
CA SER A 927 -25.32 15.68 1.29
C SER A 927 -26.01 14.68 0.36
N CYS A 928 -27.29 14.89 0.08
CA CYS A 928 -28.11 14.08 -0.82
C CYS A 928 -28.09 14.61 -2.26
N GLY A 929 -27.74 15.88 -2.45
CA GLY A 929 -27.73 16.55 -3.74
C GLY A 929 -27.83 18.06 -3.62
N GLN A 930 -27.29 18.78 -4.60
CA GLN A 930 -27.29 20.24 -4.63
C GLN A 930 -27.72 20.78 -6.00
N LEU A 931 -28.24 22.02 -6.02
CA LEU A 931 -28.66 22.71 -7.25
C LEU A 931 -29.72 21.93 -8.07
N GLY A 932 -30.64 21.26 -7.37
CA GLY A 932 -31.71 20.45 -7.98
C GLY A 932 -31.28 19.04 -8.39
N GLN A 933 -30.03 18.65 -8.14
CA GLN A 933 -29.55 17.28 -8.33
C GLN A 933 -29.91 16.41 -7.12
N LYS A 934 -29.99 15.09 -7.33
CA LYS A 934 -30.19 14.08 -6.28
C LYS A 934 -29.24 12.90 -6.50
N TYR A 935 -28.12 12.92 -5.80
CA TYR A 935 -26.98 12.03 -6.04
C TYR A 935 -27.28 10.56 -5.76
N ALA A 936 -28.15 10.27 -4.79
CA ALA A 936 -28.60 8.90 -4.51
C ALA A 936 -29.38 8.27 -5.68
N ASP A 937 -30.00 9.09 -6.54
CA ASP A 937 -30.77 8.64 -7.69
C ASP A 937 -29.92 8.58 -8.98
N TYR A 938 -28.63 8.93 -8.91
CA TYR A 938 -27.72 8.81 -10.06
C TYR A 938 -27.52 7.33 -10.39
N GLY A 939 -27.64 7.02 -11.68
CA GLY A 939 -27.66 5.64 -12.16
C GLY A 939 -29.05 5.01 -12.17
N VAL A 940 -30.14 5.70 -11.83
CA VAL A 940 -31.48 5.15 -12.01
C VAL A 940 -32.00 5.49 -13.40
N ASN A 941 -32.40 4.50 -14.19
CA ASN A 941 -33.04 4.72 -15.47
C ASN A 941 -34.46 5.30 -15.24
N PRO A 942 -34.77 6.51 -15.74
CA PRO A 942 -36.05 7.17 -15.46
C PRO A 942 -37.25 6.50 -16.16
N VAL A 943 -37.02 5.63 -17.15
CA VAL A 943 -38.07 4.92 -17.89
C VAL A 943 -38.32 3.54 -17.30
N SER A 944 -37.28 2.75 -17.07
CA SER A 944 -37.41 1.39 -16.54
C SER A 944 -37.50 1.36 -15.01
N GLY A 945 -36.97 2.37 -14.32
CA GLY A 945 -36.81 2.42 -12.87
C GLY A 945 -35.69 1.52 -12.35
N LEU A 946 -34.92 0.87 -13.23
CA LEU A 946 -33.82 -0.01 -12.85
C LEU A 946 -32.55 0.79 -12.56
N ASP A 947 -31.77 0.28 -11.61
CA ASP A 947 -30.42 0.74 -11.35
C ASP A 947 -29.49 0.34 -12.51
N HIS A 948 -28.61 1.26 -12.90
CA HIS A 948 -27.51 1.03 -13.80
C HIS A 948 -26.63 -0.07 -13.20
N ALA A 949 -26.09 -0.95 -14.04
CA ALA A 949 -25.40 -2.16 -13.61
C ALA A 949 -24.23 -1.94 -12.64
N TYR A 950 -23.59 -0.77 -12.72
CA TYR A 950 -22.49 -0.33 -11.84
C TYR A 950 -22.91 0.59 -10.70
N SER A 951 -24.21 0.75 -10.40
CA SER A 951 -24.63 1.59 -9.28
C SER A 951 -24.33 0.91 -7.96
N CYS A 952 -23.60 1.59 -7.07
CA CYS A 952 -23.47 1.13 -5.69
C CYS A 952 -24.86 0.87 -5.10
N PRO A 953 -25.04 -0.18 -4.27
CA PRO A 953 -26.29 -0.42 -3.56
C PRO A 953 -26.69 0.82 -2.73
N ARG A 954 -28.00 1.03 -2.54
CA ARG A 954 -28.45 2.02 -1.55
C ARG A 954 -28.15 1.48 -0.16
N ASP A 955 -27.64 2.35 0.71
CA ASP A 955 -27.33 2.03 2.10
C ASP A 955 -27.95 3.10 3.00
N ASP A 956 -29.09 2.78 3.57
CA ASP A 956 -29.79 3.60 4.57
C ASP A 956 -29.08 3.57 5.93
N LYS A 957 -28.09 2.68 6.11
CA LYS A 957 -27.27 2.57 7.32
C LYS A 957 -25.95 3.32 7.23
N MET A 958 -25.69 4.03 6.13
CA MET A 958 -24.44 4.75 5.92
C MET A 958 -24.29 5.93 6.91
N GLU A 959 -23.24 5.87 7.73
CA GLU A 959 -22.82 6.95 8.63
C GLU A 959 -21.47 7.50 8.18
N VAL A 960 -21.47 8.69 7.58
CA VAL A 960 -20.26 9.31 7.04
C VAL A 960 -20.33 10.84 7.09
N SER A 961 -19.21 11.47 7.43
CA SER A 961 -19.00 12.92 7.38
C SER A 961 -17.93 13.27 6.37
N ALA A 962 -18.08 14.40 5.68
CA ALA A 962 -17.00 14.99 4.90
C ALA A 962 -15.82 15.37 5.82
N LEU A 963 -14.61 15.13 5.36
CA LEU A 963 -13.38 15.39 6.13
C LEU A 963 -12.81 16.77 5.84
N THR A 964 -13.02 17.23 4.62
CA THR A 964 -12.52 18.52 4.15
C THR A 964 -13.69 19.43 3.79
N HIS A 965 -13.47 20.73 3.91
CA HIS A 965 -14.44 21.76 3.55
C HIS A 965 -13.71 23.10 3.47
N ALA A 966 -14.37 24.09 2.90
CA ALA A 966 -13.82 25.42 2.76
C ALA A 966 -13.86 26.21 4.06
N LYS A 967 -12.90 27.13 4.25
CA LYS A 967 -12.63 27.74 5.56
C LYS A 967 -12.93 29.24 5.66
N TRP A 968 -13.67 29.83 4.71
CA TRP A 968 -14.05 31.25 4.77
C TRP A 968 -14.87 31.60 6.03
N TYR A 969 -14.99 32.89 6.34
CA TYR A 969 -15.72 33.32 7.54
C TYR A 969 -17.18 32.88 7.48
N GLY A 970 -17.59 32.02 8.42
CA GLY A 970 -18.93 31.43 8.46
C GLY A 970 -19.17 30.37 7.38
N ALA A 971 -18.12 29.76 6.83
CA ALA A 971 -18.24 28.68 5.86
C ALA A 971 -19.17 27.56 6.37
N PRO A 972 -19.93 26.91 5.48
CA PRO A 972 -20.74 25.76 5.84
C PRO A 972 -19.92 24.66 6.49
N ALA A 973 -20.52 23.96 7.46
CA ALA A 973 -19.93 22.76 8.01
C ALA A 973 -19.77 21.67 6.93
N PRO A 974 -18.85 20.71 7.15
CA PRO A 974 -18.79 19.50 6.34
C PRO A 974 -20.17 18.84 6.24
N VAL A 975 -20.53 18.41 5.02
CA VAL A 975 -21.76 17.65 4.76
C VAL A 975 -21.67 16.26 5.39
N PHE A 976 -22.82 15.64 5.67
CA PHE A 976 -22.87 14.32 6.28
C PHE A 976 -24.12 13.52 5.89
N ALA A 977 -24.03 12.20 6.06
CA ALA A 977 -25.15 11.27 5.97
C ALA A 977 -25.18 10.40 7.23
N ALA A 978 -26.40 10.12 7.70
CA ALA A 978 -26.65 9.29 8.87
C ALA A 978 -28.05 8.67 8.77
N PRO A 979 -28.29 7.49 9.38
CA PRO A 979 -29.62 6.90 9.50
C PRO A 979 -30.55 7.80 10.31
N ASP A 980 -31.84 7.74 10.02
CA ASP A 980 -32.83 8.52 10.78
C ASP A 980 -32.85 8.08 12.24
N ALA A 981 -32.69 6.78 12.51
CA ALA A 981 -32.62 6.25 13.87
C ALA A 981 -31.51 6.91 14.72
N VAL A 982 -30.34 7.22 14.14
CA VAL A 982 -29.25 7.93 14.82
C VAL A 982 -29.65 9.36 15.14
N LEU A 983 -30.22 10.07 14.17
CA LEU A 983 -30.59 11.48 14.35
C LEU A 983 -31.80 11.64 15.29
N GLU A 984 -32.75 10.70 15.26
CA GLU A 984 -33.91 10.67 16.16
C GLU A 984 -33.51 10.39 17.61
N GLU A 985 -32.63 9.42 17.85
CA GLU A 985 -32.10 9.13 19.20
C GLU A 985 -31.45 10.38 19.82
N ARG A 986 -30.80 11.20 18.99
CA ARG A 986 -30.15 12.45 19.38
C ARG A 986 -31.10 13.66 19.41
N GLY A 987 -32.37 13.49 19.04
CA GLY A 987 -33.36 14.58 18.99
C GLY A 987 -33.08 15.64 17.91
N LEU A 988 -32.41 15.25 16.82
CA LEU A 988 -31.94 16.14 15.77
C LEU A 988 -32.91 16.26 14.57
N LEU A 989 -33.97 15.44 14.53
CA LEU A 989 -35.02 15.55 13.51
C LEU A 989 -36.25 16.30 14.01
N VAL A 990 -36.87 17.09 13.12
CA VAL A 990 -38.16 17.74 13.34
C VAL A 990 -39.12 17.32 12.22
N ASN A 991 -40.16 16.58 12.57
CA ASN A 991 -41.10 15.95 11.61
C ASN A 991 -40.40 15.07 10.55
N GLY A 992 -39.36 14.32 10.95
CA GLY A 992 -38.59 13.47 10.04
C GLY A 992 -37.64 14.21 9.09
N ALA A 993 -37.46 15.52 9.29
CA ALA A 993 -36.54 16.33 8.49
C ALA A 993 -35.35 16.81 9.32
N ALA A 994 -34.19 16.84 8.66
CA ALA A 994 -32.99 17.44 9.22
C ALA A 994 -33.07 18.98 9.24
N GLY A 995 -32.05 19.59 9.82
CA GLY A 995 -31.94 21.04 9.93
C GLY A 995 -31.11 21.69 8.82
N ARG A 996 -30.47 22.80 9.16
CA ARG A 996 -29.55 23.53 8.28
C ARG A 996 -28.34 24.06 9.04
N TRP A 997 -27.33 24.47 8.29
CA TRP A 997 -26.28 25.33 8.81
C TRP A 997 -26.71 26.79 8.74
N THR A 998 -26.36 27.58 9.75
CA THR A 998 -26.39 29.04 9.66
C THR A 998 -24.99 29.59 9.82
N ASN A 999 -24.64 30.61 9.04
CA ASN A 999 -23.43 31.40 9.23
C ASN A 999 -23.62 32.55 10.25
N ASN A 1000 -24.80 32.65 10.87
CA ASN A 1000 -25.09 33.64 11.89
C ASN A 1000 -24.48 33.24 13.25
N GLY A 1001 -23.98 34.22 13.99
CA GLY A 1001 -23.38 34.02 15.31
C GLY A 1001 -21.85 33.96 15.28
N HIS A 1002 -21.22 34.30 16.41
CA HIS A 1002 -19.78 34.34 16.55
C HIS A 1002 -19.31 33.33 17.59
N CYS A 1003 -18.22 32.62 17.29
CA CYS A 1003 -17.58 31.71 18.22
C CYS A 1003 -16.60 32.49 19.09
N ASN A 1004 -16.77 32.39 20.42
CA ASN A 1004 -15.89 33.06 21.38
C ASN A 1004 -14.48 32.44 21.39
N ASP A 1005 -14.41 31.12 21.19
CA ASP A 1005 -13.18 30.36 21.07
C ASP A 1005 -13.09 29.76 19.66
N VAL A 1006 -11.92 29.86 19.03
CA VAL A 1006 -11.66 29.29 17.70
C VAL A 1006 -10.90 27.98 17.90
N PRO A 1007 -11.51 26.81 17.63
CA PRO A 1007 -10.84 25.52 17.84
C PRO A 1007 -9.67 25.36 16.87
N GLU A 1008 -8.48 24.98 17.32
CA GLU A 1008 -7.38 24.61 16.41
C GLU A 1008 -7.56 23.20 15.85
N SER A 1009 -8.09 22.30 16.67
CA SER A 1009 -8.43 20.90 16.35
C SER A 1009 -9.85 20.57 16.78
N VAL A 1010 -10.38 19.45 16.30
CA VAL A 1010 -11.69 18.92 16.70
C VAL A 1010 -11.58 17.44 17.01
N ASP A 1011 -12.53 16.93 17.79
CA ASP A 1011 -12.65 15.52 18.10
C ASP A 1011 -13.06 14.73 16.84
N THR A 1012 -12.10 14.02 16.26
CA THR A 1012 -12.26 13.23 15.04
C THR A 1012 -12.88 11.85 15.29
N SER A 1013 -13.00 11.41 16.56
CA SER A 1013 -13.79 10.21 16.90
C SER A 1013 -15.29 10.44 16.70
N LYS A 1014 -15.72 11.71 16.77
CA LYS A 1014 -17.11 12.11 16.58
C LYS A 1014 -17.41 12.47 15.14
N GLN A 1015 -18.61 12.09 14.71
CA GLN A 1015 -19.18 12.57 13.47
C GLN A 1015 -19.44 14.08 13.53
N VAL A 1016 -19.51 14.75 12.39
CA VAL A 1016 -19.60 16.24 12.35
C VAL A 1016 -20.84 16.76 13.10
N TRP A 1017 -21.94 16.01 13.08
CA TRP A 1017 -23.20 16.36 13.76
C TRP A 1017 -23.18 16.10 15.27
N GLU A 1018 -22.21 15.35 15.79
CA GLU A 1018 -22.07 15.03 17.22
C GLU A 1018 -21.13 16.00 17.96
N ARG A 1019 -20.47 16.90 17.23
CA ARG A 1019 -19.52 17.88 17.80
C ARG A 1019 -20.23 19.09 18.37
N ASP A 1020 -19.66 19.66 19.44
CA ASP A 1020 -20.22 20.82 20.12
C ASP A 1020 -20.38 22.05 19.20
N GLU A 1021 -21.30 22.95 19.57
CA GLU A 1021 -21.40 24.29 18.95
C GLU A 1021 -20.03 24.99 18.99
N CYS A 1022 -19.64 25.61 17.87
CA CYS A 1022 -18.33 26.23 17.68
C CYS A 1022 -17.11 25.28 17.71
N LYS A 1023 -17.32 23.95 17.68
CA LYS A 1023 -16.26 22.93 17.57
C LYS A 1023 -16.53 21.93 16.45
N THR A 1024 -17.28 22.33 15.44
CA THR A 1024 -17.66 21.48 14.30
C THR A 1024 -16.45 21.17 13.41
N TYR A 1025 -15.57 22.15 13.20
CA TYR A 1025 -14.34 22.02 12.43
C TYR A 1025 -13.22 22.95 12.93
N GLY A 1026 -11.97 22.59 12.65
CA GLY A 1026 -10.80 23.39 13.03
C GLY A 1026 -10.79 24.76 12.32
N GLY A 1027 -10.59 25.83 13.09
CA GLY A 1027 -10.59 27.22 12.63
C GLY A 1027 -11.97 27.87 12.56
N GLN A 1028 -13.01 27.25 13.13
CA GLN A 1028 -14.38 27.79 13.13
C GLN A 1028 -14.48 29.13 13.85
N LYS A 1029 -14.93 30.17 13.14
CA LYS A 1029 -15.07 31.55 13.65
C LYS A 1029 -16.51 32.00 13.83
N ALA A 1030 -17.43 31.31 13.18
CA ALA A 1030 -18.84 31.66 13.12
C ALA A 1030 -19.65 30.46 12.60
N GLY A 1031 -20.95 30.51 12.86
CA GLY A 1031 -21.92 29.54 12.36
C GLY A 1031 -22.13 28.32 13.24
N LYS A 1032 -23.27 27.66 13.03
CA LYS A 1032 -23.71 26.47 13.77
C LYS A 1032 -24.84 25.73 13.06
N PHE A 1033 -25.08 24.48 13.47
CA PHE A 1033 -26.28 23.75 13.10
C PHE A 1033 -27.53 24.30 13.79
N ILE A 1034 -28.65 24.33 13.06
CA ILE A 1034 -29.99 24.58 13.57
C ILE A 1034 -30.85 23.38 13.18
N TRP A 1035 -31.35 22.65 14.18
CA TRP A 1035 -32.18 21.45 14.02
C TRP A 1035 -33.67 21.81 14.06
N ASP A 1036 -34.15 22.51 13.02
CA ASP A 1036 -35.52 23.06 12.92
C ASP A 1036 -36.38 22.40 11.83
N GLY A 1037 -35.90 21.34 11.17
CA GLY A 1037 -36.61 20.69 10.07
C GLY A 1037 -36.57 21.48 8.74
N SER A 1038 -35.78 22.55 8.67
CA SER A 1038 -35.73 23.43 7.49
C SER A 1038 -35.17 22.77 6.23
N SER A 1039 -34.49 21.63 6.36
CA SER A 1039 -34.05 20.82 5.23
C SER A 1039 -35.22 20.15 4.48
N GLN A 1040 -36.40 20.07 5.11
CA GLN A 1040 -37.64 19.44 4.61
C GLN A 1040 -37.58 17.94 4.31
N GLU A 1041 -36.40 17.35 4.30
CA GLU A 1041 -36.15 15.93 4.05
C GLU A 1041 -35.10 15.39 5.04
N SER A 1042 -34.99 14.07 5.10
CA SER A 1042 -33.95 13.33 5.82
C SER A 1042 -32.63 13.30 5.03
N VAL A 1043 -31.52 12.98 5.72
CA VAL A 1043 -30.21 12.68 5.12
C VAL A 1043 -29.89 11.17 5.07
N GLU A 1044 -30.85 10.31 5.43
CA GLU A 1044 -30.74 8.86 5.35
C GLU A 1044 -30.63 8.40 3.89
N GLY A 1045 -29.76 7.42 3.63
CA GLY A 1045 -29.51 6.90 2.28
C GLY A 1045 -28.73 7.85 1.36
N CYS A 1046 -28.22 8.96 1.90
CA CYS A 1046 -27.30 9.87 1.22
C CYS A 1046 -25.85 9.37 1.39
N GLY A 1047 -24.84 10.19 1.07
CA GLY A 1047 -23.42 9.78 1.20
C GLY A 1047 -22.57 9.94 -0.07
N TRP A 1048 -23.23 10.15 -1.22
CA TRP A 1048 -22.61 10.14 -2.55
C TRP A 1048 -22.32 11.54 -3.11
N TRP A 1049 -22.01 12.52 -2.26
CA TRP A 1049 -21.58 13.86 -2.66
C TRP A 1049 -20.20 13.84 -3.32
N GLY A 1050 -19.84 14.96 -3.95
CA GLY A 1050 -18.60 15.13 -4.69
C GLY A 1050 -17.34 14.86 -3.88
N ARG A 1051 -16.46 13.99 -4.39
CA ARG A 1051 -15.15 13.71 -3.80
C ARG A 1051 -14.03 13.67 -4.84
N GLY A 1052 -12.81 13.97 -4.38
CA GLY A 1052 -11.63 13.99 -5.23
C GLY A 1052 -11.57 15.22 -6.14
N VAL A 1053 -10.56 15.27 -7.00
CA VAL A 1053 -10.11 16.52 -7.66
C VAL A 1053 -11.09 17.14 -8.66
N ILE A 1054 -12.07 16.38 -9.12
CA ILE A 1054 -13.14 16.83 -10.02
C ILE A 1054 -14.54 16.52 -9.48
N GLN A 1055 -14.67 16.23 -8.18
CA GLN A 1055 -15.95 16.02 -7.51
C GLN A 1055 -16.78 14.85 -8.06
N THR A 1056 -16.21 13.64 -8.05
CA THR A 1056 -16.93 12.40 -8.38
C THR A 1056 -18.17 12.27 -7.49
N THR A 1057 -19.35 12.23 -8.11
CA THR A 1057 -20.65 12.35 -7.43
C THR A 1057 -21.64 11.28 -7.90
N GLY A 1058 -22.43 10.73 -6.98
CA GLY A 1058 -23.55 9.83 -7.26
C GLY A 1058 -23.21 8.34 -7.34
N ARG A 1059 -24.20 7.48 -7.02
CA ARG A 1059 -23.99 6.02 -6.83
C ARG A 1059 -23.35 5.32 -8.03
N GLN A 1060 -23.74 5.70 -9.25
CA GLN A 1060 -23.17 5.12 -10.46
C GLN A 1060 -21.67 5.38 -10.60
N ASN A 1061 -21.22 6.61 -10.33
CA ASN A 1061 -19.82 6.98 -10.53
C ASN A 1061 -18.92 6.30 -9.48
N PHE A 1062 -19.33 6.34 -8.21
CA PHE A 1062 -18.61 5.61 -7.16
C PHE A 1062 -18.64 4.10 -7.39
N GLY A 1063 -19.76 3.55 -7.86
CA GLY A 1063 -19.85 2.12 -8.12
C GLY A 1063 -19.02 1.68 -9.33
N THR A 1064 -18.97 2.49 -10.38
CA THR A 1064 -18.06 2.26 -11.51
C THR A 1064 -16.61 2.29 -11.04
N LEU A 1065 -16.22 3.27 -10.20
CA LEU A 1065 -14.90 3.32 -9.59
C LEU A 1065 -14.62 2.06 -8.75
N ASN A 1066 -15.56 1.63 -7.91
CA ASN A 1066 -15.43 0.45 -7.07
C ASN A 1066 -15.35 -0.86 -7.87
N HIS A 1067 -16.03 -0.93 -9.01
CA HIS A 1067 -15.98 -2.09 -9.88
C HIS A 1067 -14.60 -2.31 -10.50
N TYR A 1068 -13.95 -1.23 -10.92
CA TYR A 1068 -12.69 -1.33 -11.66
C TYR A 1068 -11.43 -1.10 -10.82
N LEU A 1069 -11.52 -0.38 -9.69
CA LEU A 1069 -10.38 -0.10 -8.82
C LEU A 1069 -10.43 -0.82 -7.47
N GLY A 1070 -11.63 -0.96 -6.91
CA GLY A 1070 -11.83 -1.49 -5.57
C GLY A 1070 -12.42 -2.89 -5.53
N ARG A 1071 -13.12 -3.19 -4.44
CA ARG A 1071 -13.88 -4.44 -4.27
C ARG A 1071 -15.21 -4.37 -5.02
N SER A 1072 -15.21 -4.83 -6.27
CA SER A 1072 -16.39 -4.82 -7.13
C SER A 1072 -17.68 -5.28 -6.44
N HIS A 1073 -18.68 -4.39 -6.41
CA HIS A 1073 -20.02 -4.64 -5.90
C HIS A 1073 -20.95 -5.33 -6.91
N VAL A 1074 -20.56 -5.35 -8.20
CA VAL A 1074 -21.36 -5.90 -9.30
C VAL A 1074 -21.58 -7.39 -9.11
N ASP A 1075 -22.78 -7.84 -9.42
CA ASP A 1075 -23.13 -9.26 -9.42
C ASP A 1075 -22.39 -10.00 -10.55
N PRO A 1076 -21.54 -11.00 -10.24
CA PRO A 1076 -20.83 -11.76 -11.26
C PRO A 1076 -21.77 -12.47 -12.25
N SER A 1077 -23.03 -12.73 -11.86
CA SER A 1077 -24.02 -13.33 -12.77
C SER A 1077 -24.47 -12.38 -13.89
N THR A 1078 -24.25 -11.06 -13.74
CA THR A 1078 -24.61 -10.04 -14.74
C THR A 1078 -23.55 -9.82 -15.80
N ILE A 1079 -22.32 -10.29 -15.57
CA ILE A 1079 -21.19 -10.13 -16.50
C ILE A 1079 -21.53 -10.71 -17.88
N GLY A 1080 -21.25 -9.94 -18.92
CA GLY A 1080 -21.52 -10.27 -20.32
C GLY A 1080 -22.99 -10.11 -20.74
N LYS A 1081 -23.91 -9.77 -19.82
CA LYS A 1081 -25.30 -9.45 -20.13
C LYS A 1081 -25.44 -7.97 -20.45
N THR A 1082 -26.38 -7.63 -21.33
CA THR A 1082 -26.79 -6.25 -21.57
C THR A 1082 -27.98 -5.90 -20.69
N ILE A 1083 -27.78 -4.93 -19.79
CA ILE A 1083 -28.81 -4.38 -18.88
C ILE A 1083 -29.01 -2.92 -19.29
N ASP A 1084 -30.24 -2.57 -19.69
CA ASP A 1084 -30.60 -1.21 -20.10
C ASP A 1084 -29.63 -0.57 -21.12
N GLY A 1085 -29.17 -1.38 -22.09
CA GLY A 1085 -28.27 -0.93 -23.15
C GLY A 1085 -26.78 -0.98 -22.79
N VAL A 1086 -26.44 -1.33 -21.55
CA VAL A 1086 -25.06 -1.44 -21.07
C VAL A 1086 -24.67 -2.89 -20.93
N THR A 1087 -23.63 -3.32 -21.65
CA THR A 1087 -23.04 -4.65 -21.48
C THR A 1087 -22.11 -4.62 -20.27
N VAL A 1088 -22.41 -5.44 -19.27
CA VAL A 1088 -21.64 -5.47 -18.02
C VAL A 1088 -20.30 -6.18 -18.25
N GLU A 1089 -19.21 -5.50 -17.93
CA GLU A 1089 -17.85 -6.01 -18.08
C GLU A 1089 -17.38 -6.71 -16.80
N ALA A 1090 -16.45 -7.66 -16.94
CA ALA A 1090 -15.84 -8.31 -15.80
C ALA A 1090 -14.91 -7.33 -15.05
N PRO A 1091 -14.86 -7.38 -13.71
CA PRO A 1091 -13.89 -6.59 -12.96
C PRO A 1091 -12.47 -7.10 -13.23
N PRO A 1092 -11.42 -6.29 -13.00
CA PRO A 1092 -10.05 -6.77 -13.03
C PRO A 1092 -9.84 -7.92 -12.04
N ALA A 1093 -9.05 -8.93 -12.43
CA ALA A 1093 -8.76 -10.07 -11.56
C ALA A 1093 -7.94 -9.70 -10.31
N ASN A 1094 -7.19 -8.59 -10.39
CA ASN A 1094 -6.36 -8.05 -9.32
C ASN A 1094 -6.46 -6.51 -9.35
N PRO A 1095 -7.57 -5.93 -8.83
CA PRO A 1095 -7.76 -4.49 -8.79
C PRO A 1095 -6.66 -3.80 -7.98
N LEU A 1096 -6.26 -2.61 -8.42
CA LEU A 1096 -5.12 -1.89 -7.83
C LEU A 1096 -5.33 -1.52 -6.36
N TYR A 1097 -6.59 -1.25 -5.99
CA TYR A 1097 -7.00 -0.86 -4.64
C TYR A 1097 -7.99 -1.87 -4.07
N ALA A 1098 -7.70 -3.17 -4.24
CA ALA A 1098 -8.55 -4.27 -3.81
C ALA A 1098 -8.90 -4.26 -2.31
N GLU A 1099 -8.18 -3.51 -1.49
CA GLU A 1099 -8.44 -3.27 -0.08
C GLU A 1099 -9.50 -2.20 0.19
N LEU A 1100 -9.83 -1.37 -0.81
CA LEU A 1100 -10.81 -0.30 -0.70
C LEU A 1100 -12.19 -0.73 -1.19
N ASP A 1101 -13.23 -0.32 -0.47
CA ASP A 1101 -14.63 -0.45 -0.89
C ASP A 1101 -15.28 0.93 -0.91
N PHE A 1102 -15.24 1.57 -2.08
CA PHE A 1102 -15.81 2.92 -2.25
C PHE A 1102 -17.33 2.92 -2.18
N CYS A 1103 -17.98 1.75 -2.26
CA CYS A 1103 -19.42 1.70 -2.09
C CYS A 1103 -19.82 1.74 -0.61
N SER A 1104 -19.11 0.98 0.22
CA SER A 1104 -19.37 0.94 1.67
C SER A 1104 -18.78 2.13 2.40
N ASN A 1105 -17.69 2.72 1.90
CA ASN A 1105 -17.10 3.95 2.42
C ASN A 1105 -16.59 4.86 1.29
N PRO A 1106 -17.46 5.73 0.72
CA PRO A 1106 -17.04 6.70 -0.30
C PRO A 1106 -16.02 7.72 0.21
N GLY A 1107 -15.90 7.90 1.54
CA GLY A 1107 -14.95 8.80 2.19
C GLY A 1107 -13.48 8.45 1.94
N LEU A 1108 -13.18 7.19 1.60
CA LEU A 1108 -11.81 6.70 1.32
C LEU A 1108 -11.07 7.52 0.26
N ILE A 1109 -11.81 8.12 -0.69
CA ILE A 1109 -11.21 9.00 -1.72
C ILE A 1109 -10.48 10.19 -1.09
N CYS A 1110 -10.99 10.71 0.03
CA CYS A 1110 -10.46 11.90 0.68
C CYS A 1110 -9.75 11.61 2.02
N SER A 1111 -9.99 10.44 2.61
CA SER A 1111 -9.47 10.06 3.94
C SER A 1111 -8.16 9.29 3.89
N SER A 1112 -7.91 8.52 2.84
CA SER A 1112 -6.80 7.56 2.84
C SER A 1112 -5.44 8.25 2.97
N GLU A 1113 -4.66 7.82 3.97
CA GLU A 1113 -3.29 8.27 4.18
C GLU A 1113 -2.28 7.28 3.59
N GLU A 1114 -2.65 6.00 3.45
CA GLU A 1114 -1.84 5.01 2.72
C GLU A 1114 -1.89 5.22 1.20
N ASN A 1115 -3.06 5.53 0.63
CA ASN A 1115 -3.30 5.68 -0.82
C ASN A 1115 -3.70 7.13 -1.18
N LYS A 1116 -2.86 8.12 -0.87
CA LYS A 1116 -3.20 9.55 -1.03
C LYS A 1116 -3.50 9.95 -2.48
N GLU A 1117 -2.93 9.24 -3.44
CA GLU A 1117 -3.12 9.45 -4.87
C GLU A 1117 -4.54 9.11 -5.34
N ILE A 1118 -5.34 8.38 -4.55
CA ILE A 1118 -6.70 7.97 -4.95
C ILE A 1118 -7.61 9.17 -5.27
N LYS A 1119 -7.40 10.31 -4.60
CA LYS A 1119 -8.14 11.56 -4.86
C LYS A 1119 -7.89 12.11 -6.26
N TRP A 1120 -6.71 11.84 -6.83
CA TRP A 1120 -6.34 12.15 -8.20
C TRP A 1120 -6.85 11.09 -9.17
N ILE A 1121 -6.68 9.82 -8.83
CA ILE A 1121 -7.11 8.69 -9.66
C ILE A 1121 -8.61 8.71 -9.91
N ALA A 1122 -9.44 9.04 -8.91
CA ALA A 1122 -10.87 9.19 -9.10
C ALA A 1122 -11.19 10.20 -10.22
N GLY A 1123 -10.42 11.28 -10.33
CA GLY A 1123 -10.58 12.27 -11.38
C GLY A 1123 -9.95 11.89 -12.71
N LEU A 1124 -8.78 11.27 -12.69
CA LEU A 1124 -8.10 10.78 -13.89
C LEU A 1124 -8.91 9.65 -14.55
N PHE A 1125 -9.55 8.78 -13.77
CA PHE A 1125 -10.42 7.73 -14.28
C PHE A 1125 -11.59 8.31 -15.07
N TYR A 1126 -12.30 9.31 -14.52
CA TYR A 1126 -13.30 10.07 -15.26
C TYR A 1126 -12.71 10.73 -16.50
N TRP A 1127 -11.53 11.34 -16.39
CA TRP A 1127 -10.89 12.01 -17.52
C TRP A 1127 -10.66 11.07 -18.68
N VAL A 1128 -10.12 9.88 -18.43
CA VAL A 1128 -9.85 8.92 -19.50
C VAL A 1128 -11.14 8.38 -20.10
N THR A 1129 -12.14 8.07 -19.26
CA THR A 1129 -13.40 7.43 -19.70
C THR A 1129 -14.42 8.39 -20.31
N SER A 1130 -14.36 9.68 -19.98
CA SER A 1130 -15.38 10.67 -20.38
C SER A 1130 -14.82 11.82 -21.22
N VAL A 1131 -13.55 12.20 -21.04
CA VAL A 1131 -12.93 13.33 -21.76
C VAL A 1131 -12.05 12.85 -22.91
N GLN A 1132 -11.08 11.96 -22.64
CA GLN A 1132 -10.22 11.40 -23.69
C GLN A 1132 -10.99 10.47 -24.62
N ALA A 1133 -11.93 9.70 -24.07
CA ALA A 1133 -12.81 8.80 -24.82
C ALA A 1133 -14.10 9.45 -25.34
N TYR A 1134 -14.26 10.77 -25.21
CA TYR A 1134 -15.47 11.46 -25.67
C TYR A 1134 -15.77 11.12 -27.13
N ASN A 1135 -17.00 10.70 -27.39
CA ASN A 1135 -17.53 10.41 -28.70
C ASN A 1135 -18.97 10.93 -28.78
N ASP A 1136 -19.36 11.45 -29.95
CA ASP A 1136 -20.71 11.90 -30.24
C ASP A 1136 -21.14 11.34 -31.61
N GLU A 1137 -21.05 10.01 -31.75
CA GLU A 1137 -21.31 9.33 -33.02
C GLU A 1137 -22.71 9.65 -33.56
N GLY A 1138 -22.77 10.34 -34.70
CA GLY A 1138 -24.02 10.78 -35.32
C GLY A 1138 -24.67 12.02 -34.69
N GLY A 1139 -24.04 12.63 -33.69
CA GLY A 1139 -24.47 13.87 -33.05
C GLY A 1139 -23.84 15.13 -33.66
N GLN A 1140 -23.91 16.24 -32.91
CA GLN A 1140 -23.44 17.56 -33.35
C GLN A 1140 -21.90 17.64 -33.38
N TYR A 1141 -21.23 16.86 -32.54
CA TYR A 1141 -19.79 16.90 -32.29
C TYR A 1141 -19.07 15.62 -32.76
N ALA A 1142 -19.62 14.93 -33.75
CA ALA A 1142 -19.10 13.64 -34.24
C ALA A 1142 -17.64 13.68 -34.73
N ASP A 1143 -17.17 14.84 -35.21
CA ASP A 1143 -15.81 15.04 -35.69
C ASP A 1143 -14.82 15.43 -34.56
N TRP A 1144 -15.32 15.69 -33.35
CA TRP A 1144 -14.47 16.09 -32.23
C TRP A 1144 -13.75 14.88 -31.65
N ASN A 1145 -12.43 14.98 -31.49
CA ASN A 1145 -11.62 13.95 -30.88
C ASN A 1145 -10.52 14.60 -30.03
N TYR A 1146 -10.41 14.17 -28.77
CA TYR A 1146 -9.49 14.75 -27.80
C TYR A 1146 -8.04 14.80 -28.30
N HIS A 1147 -7.54 13.70 -28.86
CA HIS A 1147 -6.15 13.61 -29.32
C HIS A 1147 -5.88 14.53 -30.51
N ASN A 1148 -6.82 14.61 -31.46
CA ASN A 1148 -6.71 15.48 -32.62
C ASN A 1148 -6.72 16.96 -32.22
N GLU A 1149 -7.59 17.35 -31.30
CA GLU A 1149 -7.69 18.75 -30.85
C GLU A 1149 -6.49 19.15 -29.96
N LEU A 1150 -6.00 18.26 -29.11
CA LEU A 1150 -4.74 18.48 -28.37
C LEU A 1150 -3.57 18.66 -29.34
N LYS A 1151 -3.43 17.75 -30.32
CA LYS A 1151 -2.39 17.83 -31.36
C LYS A 1151 -2.47 19.13 -32.13
N LYS A 1152 -3.66 19.53 -32.57
CA LYS A 1152 -3.91 20.80 -33.28
C LYS A 1152 -3.51 22.01 -32.45
N TYR A 1153 -3.79 22.02 -31.14
CA TYR A 1153 -3.34 23.10 -30.25
C TYR A 1153 -1.81 23.19 -30.17
N VAL A 1154 -1.12 22.05 -30.00
CA VAL A 1154 0.36 22.02 -29.97
C VAL A 1154 0.97 22.39 -31.32
N ASP A 1155 0.45 21.85 -32.41
CA ASP A 1155 0.95 22.08 -33.78
C ASP A 1155 0.70 23.54 -34.22
N SER A 1156 -0.30 24.22 -33.63
CA SER A 1156 -0.50 25.67 -33.80
C SER A 1156 0.53 26.55 -33.07
N GLY A 1157 1.43 25.95 -32.28
CA GLY A 1157 2.37 26.67 -31.43
C GLY A 1157 1.71 27.20 -30.15
N LEU A 1158 0.79 26.43 -29.56
CA LEU A 1158 0.08 26.73 -28.30
C LEU A 1158 -0.75 28.03 -28.39
N GLN A 1159 -1.44 28.25 -29.51
CA GLN A 1159 -2.20 29.48 -29.76
C GLN A 1159 -3.71 29.30 -29.49
N GLY A 1160 -4.30 30.27 -28.77
CA GLY A 1160 -5.74 30.36 -28.54
C GLY A 1160 -6.26 29.49 -27.39
N SER A 1161 -7.59 29.46 -27.20
CA SER A 1161 -8.24 28.77 -26.07
C SER A 1161 -9.17 27.63 -26.46
N GLN A 1162 -9.38 27.36 -27.75
CA GLN A 1162 -10.42 26.43 -28.20
C GLN A 1162 -10.31 25.05 -27.53
N PHE A 1163 -9.10 24.48 -27.48
CA PHE A 1163 -8.89 23.17 -26.88
C PHE A 1163 -9.32 23.12 -25.40
N ILE A 1164 -8.96 24.13 -24.61
CA ILE A 1164 -9.35 24.15 -23.19
C ILE A 1164 -10.83 24.49 -23.01
N ASP A 1165 -11.40 25.29 -23.90
CA ASP A 1165 -12.84 25.62 -23.90
C ASP A 1165 -13.69 24.37 -24.14
N ASP A 1166 -13.33 23.57 -25.13
CA ASP A 1166 -13.98 22.30 -25.45
C ASP A 1166 -13.87 21.33 -24.27
N VAL A 1167 -12.66 21.16 -23.74
CA VAL A 1167 -12.41 20.29 -22.58
C VAL A 1167 -13.19 20.72 -21.34
N SER A 1168 -13.25 22.03 -21.05
CA SER A 1168 -14.04 22.58 -19.96
C SER A 1168 -15.55 22.39 -20.18
N GLY A 1169 -16.00 22.45 -21.43
CA GLY A 1169 -17.35 22.06 -21.85
C GLY A 1169 -17.68 20.62 -21.46
N ILE A 1170 -16.82 19.67 -21.83
CA ILE A 1170 -17.04 18.25 -21.54
C ILE A 1170 -17.11 18.01 -20.02
N VAL A 1171 -16.16 18.56 -19.27
CA VAL A 1171 -16.08 18.37 -17.82
C VAL A 1171 -17.27 18.99 -17.08
N ASN A 1172 -17.69 20.20 -17.44
CA ASN A 1172 -18.73 20.91 -16.70
C ASN A 1172 -20.15 20.64 -17.22
N ARG A 1173 -20.29 20.33 -18.51
CA ARG A 1173 -21.59 20.30 -19.22
C ARG A 1173 -21.79 19.07 -20.11
N GLY A 1174 -20.77 18.24 -20.31
CA GLY A 1174 -20.86 17.00 -21.07
C GLY A 1174 -20.83 17.17 -22.59
N CYS A 1175 -20.37 18.32 -23.12
CA CYS A 1175 -20.19 18.53 -24.56
C CYS A 1175 -18.99 19.46 -24.84
N PRO A 1176 -18.28 19.36 -25.99
CA PRO A 1176 -17.13 20.19 -26.32
C PRO A 1176 -17.54 21.59 -26.81
N ASP A 1177 -18.22 22.35 -25.96
CA ASP A 1177 -18.70 23.71 -26.24
C ASP A 1177 -18.81 24.53 -24.95
N LEU A 1178 -18.79 25.86 -25.07
CA LEU A 1178 -19.01 26.77 -23.95
C LEU A 1178 -20.49 26.86 -23.56
N THR A 1179 -21.38 26.48 -24.48
CA THR A 1179 -22.83 26.42 -24.25
C THR A 1179 -23.38 25.09 -24.75
N CYS A 1180 -23.68 24.19 -23.81
CA CYS A 1180 -24.33 22.92 -24.10
C CYS A 1180 -25.84 23.02 -23.86
N SER A 1181 -26.60 21.99 -24.28
CA SER A 1181 -28.03 21.86 -23.95
C SER A 1181 -28.29 21.82 -22.44
N THR A 1182 -27.29 21.43 -21.65
CA THR A 1182 -27.26 21.37 -20.19
C THR A 1182 -26.86 22.70 -19.53
N GLY A 1183 -26.52 23.74 -20.30
CA GLY A 1183 -26.21 25.10 -19.84
C GLY A 1183 -24.81 25.61 -20.20
N ASP A 1184 -24.49 26.82 -19.74
CA ASP A 1184 -23.21 27.50 -19.99
C ASP A 1184 -22.09 27.02 -19.06
N VAL A 1185 -20.88 26.85 -19.59
CA VAL A 1185 -19.72 26.47 -18.78
C VAL A 1185 -19.46 27.50 -17.68
N HIS A 1186 -19.33 27.02 -16.44
CA HIS A 1186 -19.06 27.87 -15.29
C HIS A 1186 -17.56 28.23 -15.19
N ASN A 1187 -17.26 29.50 -14.89
CA ASN A 1187 -15.91 30.04 -14.64
C ASN A 1187 -14.89 29.75 -15.76
N VAL A 1188 -15.31 29.92 -17.02
CA VAL A 1188 -14.47 29.72 -18.22
C VAL A 1188 -13.19 30.55 -18.16
N LYS A 1189 -13.28 31.80 -17.69
CA LYS A 1189 -12.14 32.70 -17.62
C LYS A 1189 -11.06 32.13 -16.69
N GLU A 1190 -11.45 31.71 -15.50
CA GLU A 1190 -10.57 31.14 -14.48
C GLU A 1190 -9.95 29.82 -14.97
N ARG A 1191 -10.72 28.96 -15.65
CA ARG A 1191 -10.20 27.71 -16.23
C ARG A 1191 -9.13 27.98 -17.29
N ARG A 1192 -9.34 28.96 -18.17
CA ARG A 1192 -8.33 29.40 -19.15
C ARG A 1192 -7.07 29.94 -18.48
N GLU A 1193 -7.24 30.77 -17.45
CA GLU A 1193 -6.12 31.34 -16.68
C GLU A 1193 -5.32 30.24 -15.97
N ASN A 1194 -5.99 29.25 -15.37
CA ASN A 1194 -5.33 28.08 -14.76
C ASN A 1194 -4.57 27.25 -15.79
N PHE A 1195 -5.16 26.96 -16.95
CA PHE A 1195 -4.50 26.22 -18.02
C PHE A 1195 -3.22 26.92 -18.49
N LYS A 1196 -3.31 28.23 -18.71
CA LYS A 1196 -2.14 29.06 -19.06
C LYS A 1196 -1.07 29.03 -17.96
N LEU A 1197 -1.48 29.16 -16.70
CA LEU A 1197 -0.58 29.13 -15.55
C LEU A 1197 0.20 27.82 -15.49
N VAL A 1198 -0.50 26.68 -15.56
CA VAL A 1198 0.15 25.35 -15.48
C VAL A 1198 1.10 25.12 -16.65
N LEU A 1199 0.71 25.49 -17.89
CA LEU A 1199 1.61 25.41 -19.04
C LEU A 1199 2.91 26.21 -18.81
N GLN A 1200 2.80 27.42 -18.26
CA GLN A 1200 3.96 28.26 -17.93
C GLN A 1200 4.82 27.65 -16.83
N LYS A 1201 4.22 27.07 -15.78
CA LYS A 1201 4.95 26.40 -14.70
C LYS A 1201 5.67 25.13 -15.17
N LEU A 1202 5.11 24.45 -16.17
CA LEU A 1202 5.75 23.33 -16.85
C LEU A 1202 6.76 23.79 -17.94
N GLY A 1203 7.06 25.08 -18.04
CA GLY A 1203 8.09 25.61 -18.95
C GLY A 1203 7.67 25.78 -20.41
N LEU A 1204 6.37 25.87 -20.70
CA LEU A 1204 5.85 26.17 -22.03
C LEU A 1204 5.47 27.66 -22.17
N ASP A 1205 5.40 28.15 -23.41
CA ASP A 1205 5.06 29.54 -23.76
C ASP A 1205 3.71 29.62 -24.52
N PRO A 1206 2.56 29.53 -23.82
CA PRO A 1206 1.23 29.61 -24.45
C PRO A 1206 0.88 31.03 -24.91
N ARG A 1207 0.24 31.15 -26.08
CA ARG A 1207 0.02 32.41 -26.81
C ARG A 1207 -1.43 32.82 -26.98
#